data_AF-A0A9D9NFB5-F1
#
_entry.id   AF-A0A9D9NFB5-F1
#
_cell.length_a   1.000
_cell.length_b   1.000
_cell.length_c   1.000
_cell.angle_alpha   90.00
_cell.angle_beta   90.00
_cell.angle_gamma   90.00
#
_symmetry.space_group_name_H-M   'P 1'
#
loop_
_entity.id
_entity.type
_entity.pdbx_description
1 polymer ?
#
loop_
_entity_poly.entity_id
_entity_poly.type
_entity_poly.pdbx_seq_one_letter_code
_entity_poly.pdbx_strand_id
1 'polypeptide(L)'
;MKKILSILTVCFSAALLLLPVSCVEEMPEVIEELDLSRVLTPSSTAATVSSSDGCTVSFSWTNSNTATMYLVQIYKFDAGSAPASADAVTDEILSGMTPQEVSVAPSESGRSTGTSVKLDPEYSYYARVCAQNTAEGSRQADSDWAVFPYPIDTYTVMDPVESVTVTERTSSSVTVSWTLPAVEGDLGVNQLRVSPDPTDPESAYLAIPVEAGATSATVGGGEITLPASTRFTIAVHYNSANRGSVTAWTMPSLENPTVVETDEALQNALKDGAPEILVKYSDTPYSLTVTGEDGTETAVEIGVGEKASISVYGEGTASGELPTIVGGFTLPDGLTSFHLEGLNLDGDSYENSHAIILAKDFATPNVSSISMLNCNVTAYKAGFFYDNETSGGAGVTIDNISFKNIYVSDILGSGGNGFDIRKVAAVNNISFTESTFADGFRTFVRIDAAAVQSLKFNNNTVNNVCFVDDGNNKGLFYIGAGKDQVKIPSFELKDNVFLNLDGHDERTVFFSDATGVPTSVSSNYYYNLGPGFWEKDDTNADGKGKLSQSEGLAGGGVILTSDPCENSERGILNITSAAVLEAQAGDPRWFEAYVEQPDPDLVPVEYGYTWDLTDTDTFYDVIEESCVRGNTKFIVTSSPINVTEDGFEFTAEPGFEYAGTPDDCAMAFLVDGPGSVVLSAMADGSSNDHITVAYGPADGSSATVAGAAYAGAERTKVAFPDFLSGEQHLVYIYACGPVIMSELSWVEDTNTGTAPVLAVPSNLALSEPSVDDTYSGTVTLTWDEVPYAGSYKVTVTDAAGTAAEYSVSGPSYDLNPSVLGPGSFTITVQAVPAETDLSREPSEVSEPVVFTVKETLKTVYAETSWGAADFEYLFTTKAAGSSSTEITEDFIYNNLNYIAGDGGKLKFGEDNSSVTGAKAFRVQLGGSGKPGAKQCLQFKVAGSGTLEVEVASSGDAVRYLGVYVGETPVGLTDLEAKSGYEAPAKGSSAVHTVNVTAADGDLVNLVSMSSGLNIFSVTWTPEGFDPDAGIPSDPEAIEETTDIISSFEPGVERILAPAGQSVTIDKVTYTAKSNKDIQWDGERIKLQGASEIDDSGMPVGNVISFKVTKPGTVKYYIRSGSSGDEQREVKIDLVKNGSEITNIYKGFAPTPGYKEGSESSVEITPDHLTNTDQSVTVNIYAPTNSVNVYYLEYILAQ
;
A
#
# COMPACT_ATOMS: atom_id res chain seq x y z
N MET A 1 -46.21 -16.88 -47.96
CA MET A 1 -46.29 -17.84 -49.08
C MET A 1 -45.89 -19.22 -48.57
N LYS A 2 -46.66 -20.28 -48.89
CA LYS A 2 -46.43 -21.73 -48.64
C LYS A 2 -46.69 -22.21 -47.20
N LYS A 3 -47.40 -23.31 -46.91
CA LYS A 3 -48.47 -24.10 -47.56
C LYS A 3 -48.77 -25.24 -46.56
N ILE A 4 -50.02 -25.29 -46.05
CA ILE A 4 -50.85 -26.48 -45.77
C ILE A 4 -50.39 -27.54 -44.74
N LEU A 5 -51.39 -28.00 -43.95
CA LEU A 5 -51.48 -29.21 -43.10
C LEU A 5 -50.76 -29.13 -41.74
N SER A 6 -51.40 -29.39 -40.60
CA SER A 6 -51.79 -30.76 -40.18
C SER A 6 -52.61 -30.74 -38.86
N ILE A 7 -53.68 -31.57 -38.80
CA ILE A 7 -54.19 -32.32 -37.61
C ILE A 7 -54.89 -31.45 -36.52
N LEU A 8 -56.20 -31.59 -36.26
CA LEU A 8 -56.75 -32.70 -35.49
C LEU A 8 -58.23 -33.00 -35.81
N THR A 9 -58.48 -34.26 -36.13
CA THR A 9 -59.80 -34.92 -36.20
C THR A 9 -60.04 -35.65 -34.88
N VAL A 10 -61.20 -35.48 -34.21
CA VAL A 10 -61.73 -36.51 -33.29
C VAL A 10 -63.27 -36.61 -33.38
N CYS A 11 -63.69 -37.74 -33.96
CA CYS A 11 -64.87 -38.58 -33.71
C CYS A 11 -66.31 -38.08 -33.91
N PHE A 12 -66.94 -38.59 -34.97
CA PHE A 12 -68.38 -38.89 -35.01
C PHE A 12 -68.62 -40.26 -35.66
N SER A 13 -69.29 -41.17 -34.95
CA SER A 13 -69.96 -42.41 -35.43
C SER A 13 -70.84 -42.92 -34.28
N ALA A 14 -72.13 -42.57 -34.20
CA ALA A 14 -73.31 -43.20 -34.83
C ALA A 14 -73.77 -44.54 -34.20
N ALA A 15 -74.79 -44.49 -33.34
CA ALA A 15 -75.80 -45.54 -33.14
C ALA A 15 -77.08 -45.03 -32.40
N LEU A 16 -78.09 -44.67 -33.20
CA LEU A 16 -79.54 -44.88 -33.08
C LEU A 16 -80.20 -45.14 -31.68
N LEU A 17 -81.21 -44.32 -31.31
CA LEU A 17 -82.63 -44.73 -31.10
C LEU A 17 -83.51 -43.61 -30.48
N LEU A 18 -84.61 -43.25 -31.17
CA LEU A 18 -85.97 -42.85 -30.67
C LEU A 18 -86.08 -41.50 -29.91
N LEU A 19 -87.03 -40.56 -30.10
CA LEU A 19 -88.36 -40.39 -30.71
C LEU A 19 -88.67 -38.84 -30.72
N PRO A 20 -89.76 -38.34 -31.31
CA PRO A 20 -89.78 -37.08 -32.08
C PRO A 20 -90.16 -35.83 -31.26
N VAL A 21 -89.49 -34.70 -31.52
CA VAL A 21 -90.01 -33.35 -31.28
C VAL A 21 -89.47 -32.44 -32.39
N SER A 22 -90.33 -31.56 -32.91
CA SER A 22 -90.07 -30.60 -33.97
C SER A 22 -88.80 -29.78 -33.77
N CYS A 23 -87.89 -29.82 -34.75
CA CYS A 23 -86.93 -28.74 -34.99
C CYS A 23 -87.34 -28.07 -36.30
N VAL A 24 -87.93 -26.88 -36.21
CA VAL A 24 -87.85 -25.91 -37.30
C VAL A 24 -86.43 -25.39 -37.22
N GLU A 25 -85.62 -25.59 -38.27
CA GLU A 25 -84.39 -24.83 -38.46
C GLU A 25 -84.80 -23.35 -38.50
N GLU A 26 -84.52 -22.59 -37.45
CA GLU A 26 -84.35 -21.15 -37.59
C GLU A 26 -83.19 -20.97 -38.57
N MET A 27 -83.51 -20.53 -39.79
CA MET A 27 -82.52 -19.90 -40.64
C MET A 27 -81.92 -18.76 -39.80
N PRO A 28 -80.59 -18.70 -39.62
CA PRO A 28 -79.98 -17.55 -38.96
C PRO A 28 -80.46 -16.28 -39.67
N GLU A 29 -80.78 -15.23 -38.91
CA GLU A 29 -81.17 -13.94 -39.46
C GLU A 29 -80.20 -13.57 -40.58
N VAL A 30 -80.76 -13.21 -41.74
CA VAL A 30 -79.98 -12.57 -42.79
C VAL A 30 -79.44 -11.28 -42.19
N ILE A 31 -78.13 -11.23 -41.95
CA ILE A 31 -77.44 -10.00 -41.60
C ILE A 31 -77.55 -9.08 -42.83
N GLU A 32 -78.54 -8.19 -42.86
CA GLU A 32 -78.73 -7.24 -43.97
C GLU A 32 -77.64 -6.14 -43.98
N GLU A 33 -77.00 -5.90 -42.83
CA GLU A 33 -75.85 -5.00 -42.65
C GLU A 33 -74.85 -5.62 -41.68
N LEU A 34 -73.62 -5.88 -42.15
CA LEU A 34 -72.51 -6.29 -41.29
C LEU A 34 -71.80 -5.03 -40.82
N ASP A 35 -71.95 -4.67 -39.54
CA ASP A 35 -71.17 -3.58 -38.95
C ASP A 35 -69.71 -4.01 -38.83
N LEU A 36 -68.88 -3.47 -39.72
CA LEU A 36 -67.47 -3.78 -39.81
C LEU A 36 -66.60 -2.75 -39.07
N SER A 37 -67.19 -1.74 -38.41
CA SER A 37 -66.43 -0.63 -37.80
C SER A 37 -65.33 -1.13 -36.86
N ARG A 38 -65.65 -2.10 -35.98
CA ARG A 38 -64.73 -2.76 -35.04
C ARG A 38 -63.66 -3.62 -35.70
N VAL A 39 -63.95 -4.19 -36.88
CA VAL A 39 -62.99 -5.04 -37.62
C VAL A 39 -61.99 -4.18 -38.40
N LEU A 40 -62.35 -2.93 -38.67
CA LEU A 40 -61.55 -1.97 -39.43
C LEU A 40 -60.79 -0.97 -38.55
N THR A 41 -61.02 -0.97 -37.23
CA THR A 41 -60.32 -0.13 -36.25
C THR A 41 -58.81 -0.40 -36.28
N PRO A 42 -57.97 0.64 -36.33
CA PRO A 42 -56.52 0.50 -36.19
C PRO A 42 -56.13 -0.28 -34.93
N SER A 43 -55.10 -1.11 -35.01
CA SER A 43 -54.57 -1.87 -33.87
C SER A 43 -53.10 -1.55 -33.62
N SER A 44 -52.59 -1.90 -32.43
CA SER A 44 -51.20 -1.66 -32.02
C SER A 44 -50.80 -0.18 -32.10
N THR A 45 -51.65 0.71 -31.60
CA THR A 45 -51.36 2.15 -31.51
C THR A 45 -50.22 2.42 -30.54
N ALA A 46 -49.19 3.12 -31.00
CA ALA A 46 -48.05 3.55 -30.18
C ALA A 46 -47.68 5.00 -30.52
N ALA A 47 -47.38 5.79 -29.48
CA ALA A 47 -46.88 7.14 -29.62
C ALA A 47 -45.52 7.26 -28.90
N THR A 48 -44.56 7.93 -29.52
CA THR A 48 -43.23 8.17 -28.96
C THR A 48 -42.84 9.63 -29.16
N VAL A 49 -42.30 10.26 -28.12
CA VAL A 49 -41.77 11.63 -28.19
C VAL A 49 -40.30 11.56 -28.61
N SER A 50 -39.87 12.42 -29.53
CA SER A 50 -38.48 12.47 -29.98
C SER A 50 -37.60 12.98 -28.85
N SER A 51 -36.57 12.22 -28.49
CA SER A 51 -35.57 12.64 -27.51
C SER A 51 -34.73 13.83 -27.98
N SER A 52 -34.63 14.05 -29.30
CA SER A 52 -33.80 15.12 -29.88
C SER A 52 -34.38 16.53 -29.69
N ASP A 53 -35.70 16.67 -29.55
CA ASP A 53 -36.36 17.97 -29.45
C ASP A 53 -37.50 18.03 -28.42
N GLY A 54 -37.85 16.89 -27.79
CA GLY A 54 -38.84 16.78 -26.72
C GLY A 54 -40.29 17.07 -27.10
N CYS A 55 -40.55 17.43 -28.35
CA CYS A 55 -41.84 17.95 -28.79
C CYS A 55 -42.33 17.40 -30.13
N THR A 56 -41.49 16.70 -30.89
CA THR A 56 -41.92 15.94 -32.06
C THR A 56 -42.46 14.58 -31.62
N VAL A 57 -43.78 14.39 -31.75
CA VAL A 57 -44.47 13.14 -31.40
C VAL A 57 -44.69 12.30 -32.65
N SER A 58 -44.19 11.07 -32.64
CA SER A 58 -44.41 10.07 -33.68
C SER A 58 -45.52 9.11 -33.27
N PHE A 59 -46.59 9.07 -34.04
CA PHE A 59 -47.73 8.17 -33.87
C PHE A 59 -47.63 7.04 -34.88
N SER A 60 -47.88 5.80 -34.45
CA SER A 60 -47.90 4.61 -35.31
C SER A 60 -49.03 3.66 -34.97
N TRP A 61 -49.51 2.92 -35.98
CA TRP A 61 -50.55 1.90 -35.85
C TRP A 61 -50.48 0.90 -37.02
N THR A 62 -51.13 -0.25 -36.88
CA THR A 62 -51.23 -1.26 -37.95
C THR A 62 -52.32 -0.90 -38.95
N ASN A 63 -52.02 -1.04 -40.24
CA ASN A 63 -53.00 -0.78 -41.30
C ASN A 63 -54.18 -1.77 -41.27
N SER A 64 -55.36 -1.20 -41.50
CA SER A 64 -56.60 -1.89 -41.82
C SER A 64 -56.65 -2.13 -43.33
N ASN A 65 -57.09 -3.32 -43.75
CA ASN A 65 -56.94 -3.80 -45.13
C ASN A 65 -57.78 -3.04 -46.18
N THR A 66 -58.60 -2.06 -45.77
CA THR A 66 -59.50 -1.30 -46.65
C THR A 66 -59.48 0.22 -46.45
N ALA A 67 -58.60 0.75 -45.59
CA ALA A 67 -58.50 2.20 -45.37
C ALA A 67 -57.92 2.91 -46.60
N THR A 68 -58.45 4.08 -46.97
CA THR A 68 -57.83 4.97 -47.98
C THR A 68 -57.13 6.16 -47.32
N MET A 69 -57.46 6.45 -46.06
CA MET A 69 -56.88 7.50 -45.23
C MET A 69 -57.05 7.15 -43.74
N TYR A 70 -56.23 7.73 -42.88
CA TYR A 70 -56.41 7.78 -41.44
C TYR A 70 -56.56 9.22 -40.96
N LEU A 71 -57.43 9.44 -39.99
CA LEU A 71 -57.55 10.71 -39.29
C LEU A 71 -57.03 10.53 -37.86
N VAL A 72 -55.98 11.28 -37.51
CA VAL A 72 -55.47 11.38 -36.14
C VAL A 72 -56.01 12.67 -35.53
N GLN A 73 -56.63 12.58 -34.36
CA GLN A 73 -57.05 13.73 -33.54
C GLN A 73 -56.18 13.81 -32.30
N ILE A 74 -55.57 14.98 -32.08
CA ILE A 74 -54.66 15.26 -30.97
C ILE A 74 -55.26 16.38 -30.12
N TYR A 75 -55.42 16.12 -28.82
CA TYR A 75 -56.03 17.03 -27.86
C TYR A 75 -54.99 17.49 -26.84
N LYS A 76 -54.91 18.81 -26.63
CA LYS A 76 -53.92 19.46 -25.75
C LYS A 76 -54.49 19.69 -24.35
N PHE A 77 -53.78 19.27 -23.32
CA PHE A 77 -54.08 19.49 -21.91
C PHE A 77 -52.91 20.22 -21.25
N ASP A 78 -53.19 20.98 -20.19
CA ASP A 78 -52.14 21.46 -19.29
C ASP A 78 -51.33 20.27 -18.74
N ALA A 79 -50.04 20.46 -18.50
CA ALA A 79 -49.14 19.41 -18.02
C ALA A 79 -49.73 18.68 -16.79
N GLY A 80 -49.70 17.34 -16.82
CA GLY A 80 -50.22 16.48 -15.74
C GLY A 80 -51.74 16.50 -15.58
N SER A 81 -52.47 17.25 -16.41
CA SER A 81 -53.93 17.35 -16.36
C SER A 81 -54.63 16.46 -17.38
N ALA A 82 -53.86 15.70 -18.18
CA ALA A 82 -54.40 14.70 -19.09
C ALA A 82 -54.92 13.47 -18.30
N PRO A 83 -56.00 12.82 -18.75
CA PRO A 83 -56.51 11.63 -18.08
C PRO A 83 -55.49 10.49 -18.08
N ALA A 84 -55.33 9.83 -16.92
CA ALA A 84 -54.27 8.85 -16.66
C ALA A 84 -54.35 7.56 -17.49
N SER A 85 -55.40 7.34 -18.28
CA SER A 85 -55.54 6.19 -19.16
C SER A 85 -56.49 6.47 -20.31
N ALA A 86 -56.34 5.69 -21.39
CA ALA A 86 -57.23 5.72 -22.56
C ALA A 86 -58.73 5.61 -22.20
N ASP A 87 -59.08 4.80 -21.20
CA ASP A 87 -60.46 4.55 -20.77
C ASP A 87 -61.08 5.71 -19.97
N ALA A 88 -60.25 6.60 -19.43
CA ALA A 88 -60.71 7.76 -18.66
C ALA A 88 -61.12 8.95 -19.55
N VAL A 89 -60.83 8.90 -20.86
CA VAL A 89 -61.18 9.96 -21.82
C VAL A 89 -62.53 9.66 -22.45
N THR A 90 -63.55 10.41 -22.06
CA THR A 90 -64.90 10.31 -22.63
C THR A 90 -65.14 11.37 -23.69
N ASP A 91 -66.07 11.13 -24.63
CA ASP A 91 -66.48 12.15 -25.61
C ASP A 91 -67.02 13.42 -24.92
N GLU A 92 -67.49 13.34 -23.67
CA GLU A 92 -67.90 14.50 -22.86
C GLU A 92 -66.70 15.40 -22.51
N ILE A 93 -65.56 14.83 -22.10
CA ILE A 93 -64.31 15.56 -21.83
C ILE A 93 -63.80 16.24 -23.09
N LEU A 94 -63.89 15.56 -24.25
CA LEU A 94 -63.41 16.08 -25.52
C LEU A 94 -64.36 17.08 -26.18
N SER A 95 -65.65 17.10 -25.80
CA SER A 95 -66.71 17.87 -26.48
C SER A 95 -66.52 19.40 -26.47
N GLY A 96 -65.71 19.92 -25.53
CA GLY A 96 -65.36 21.34 -25.42
C GLY A 96 -64.02 21.72 -26.04
N MET A 97 -63.26 20.74 -26.57
CA MET A 97 -61.89 20.93 -27.05
C MET A 97 -61.85 20.92 -28.59
N THR A 98 -60.92 21.68 -29.17
CA THR A 98 -60.65 21.62 -30.63
C THR A 98 -59.39 20.80 -30.85
N PRO A 99 -59.47 19.59 -31.46
CA PRO A 99 -58.29 18.79 -31.73
C PRO A 99 -57.46 19.36 -32.88
N GLN A 100 -56.16 19.12 -32.85
CA GLN A 100 -55.33 19.16 -34.04
C GLN A 100 -55.55 17.89 -34.85
N GLU A 101 -55.91 18.06 -36.12
CA GLU A 101 -56.25 16.96 -37.02
C GLU A 101 -55.14 16.71 -38.04
N VAL A 102 -54.73 15.44 -38.20
CA VAL A 102 -53.70 15.04 -39.16
C VAL A 102 -54.21 13.88 -40.01
N SER A 103 -54.26 14.10 -41.32
CA SER A 103 -54.65 13.09 -42.30
C SER A 103 -53.44 12.33 -42.82
N VAL A 104 -53.47 11.00 -42.77
CA VAL A 104 -52.34 10.13 -43.11
C VAL A 104 -52.76 9.10 -44.15
N ALA A 105 -52.00 8.99 -45.25
CA ALA A 105 -52.24 7.95 -46.25
C ALA A 105 -51.70 6.60 -45.75
N PRO A 106 -52.43 5.49 -45.96
CA PRO A 106 -51.97 4.16 -45.57
C PRO A 106 -50.73 3.73 -46.37
N SER A 107 -49.78 3.08 -45.70
CA SER A 107 -48.72 2.28 -46.34
C SER A 107 -49.28 0.95 -46.87
N GLU A 108 -48.44 0.04 -47.40
CA GLU A 108 -48.93 -1.28 -47.87
C GLU A 108 -49.75 -2.03 -46.79
N SER A 109 -50.83 -2.70 -47.20
CA SER A 109 -51.70 -3.49 -46.30
C SER A 109 -50.90 -4.53 -45.50
N GLY A 110 -51.13 -4.58 -44.18
CA GLY A 110 -50.43 -5.46 -43.25
C GLY A 110 -49.09 -4.93 -42.70
N ARG A 111 -48.68 -3.70 -43.05
CA ARG A 111 -47.57 -2.98 -42.41
C ARG A 111 -48.08 -1.90 -41.45
N SER A 112 -47.20 -1.40 -40.58
CA SER A 112 -47.47 -0.21 -39.79
C SER A 112 -47.45 1.06 -40.65
N THR A 113 -48.30 2.01 -40.30
CA THR A 113 -48.33 3.40 -40.81
C THR A 113 -48.18 4.34 -39.63
N GLY A 114 -47.76 5.57 -39.88
CA GLY A 114 -47.64 6.59 -38.85
C GLY A 114 -47.47 7.99 -39.39
N THR A 115 -47.39 8.95 -38.49
CA THR A 115 -47.09 10.36 -38.76
C THR A 115 -46.32 10.95 -37.59
N SER A 116 -45.49 11.95 -37.86
CA SER A 116 -44.81 12.73 -36.83
C SER A 116 -45.35 14.16 -36.84
N VAL A 117 -45.64 14.70 -35.66
CA VAL A 117 -46.22 16.04 -35.48
C VAL A 117 -45.41 16.77 -34.42
N LYS A 118 -44.96 17.98 -34.75
CA LYS A 118 -44.35 18.87 -33.76
C LYS A 118 -45.46 19.54 -32.94
N LEU A 119 -45.46 19.29 -31.64
CA LEU A 119 -46.42 19.83 -30.68
C LEU A 119 -45.74 20.89 -29.79
N ASP A 120 -46.51 21.63 -28.99
CA ASP A 120 -45.93 22.59 -28.03
C ASP A 120 -45.36 21.82 -26.83
N PRO A 121 -44.12 22.13 -26.37
CA PRO A 121 -43.52 21.52 -25.18
C PRO A 121 -44.22 21.98 -23.89
N GLU A 122 -44.01 21.26 -22.77
CA GLU A 122 -44.63 21.52 -21.46
C GLU A 122 -46.14 21.26 -21.39
N TYR A 123 -46.65 20.36 -22.24
CA TYR A 123 -48.06 19.98 -22.26
C TYR A 123 -48.23 18.46 -22.36
N SER A 124 -49.38 18.00 -21.88
CA SER A 124 -49.83 16.62 -22.00
C SER A 124 -50.82 16.49 -23.14
N TYR A 125 -50.69 15.45 -23.96
CA TYR A 125 -51.55 15.22 -25.12
C TYR A 125 -52.26 13.89 -25.06
N TYR A 126 -53.50 13.88 -25.53
CA TYR A 126 -54.25 12.67 -25.82
C TYR A 126 -54.45 12.56 -27.33
N ALA A 127 -54.32 11.36 -27.86
CA ALA A 127 -54.56 11.12 -29.28
C ALA A 127 -55.47 9.92 -29.53
N ARG A 128 -56.20 9.98 -30.63
CA ARG A 128 -56.97 8.86 -31.18
C ARG A 128 -56.88 8.85 -32.70
N VAL A 129 -57.00 7.68 -33.31
CA VAL A 129 -56.94 7.48 -34.76
C VAL A 129 -58.11 6.63 -35.26
N CYS A 130 -58.72 7.03 -36.37
CA CYS A 130 -59.72 6.22 -37.07
C CYS A 130 -59.36 6.04 -38.55
N ALA A 131 -59.78 4.92 -39.13
CA ALA A 131 -59.67 4.66 -40.55
C ALA A 131 -60.85 5.31 -41.30
N GLN A 132 -60.56 6.02 -42.39
CA GLN A 132 -61.55 6.62 -43.27
C GLN A 132 -61.52 5.98 -44.66
N ASN A 133 -62.71 5.83 -45.25
CA ASN A 133 -62.87 5.32 -46.61
C ASN A 133 -63.50 6.39 -47.51
N THR A 134 -62.65 7.15 -48.19
CA THR A 134 -63.04 8.31 -49.02
C THR A 134 -63.38 7.95 -50.47
N ALA A 135 -63.39 6.67 -50.85
CA ALA A 135 -63.71 6.26 -52.21
C ALA A 135 -65.20 6.45 -52.55
N GLU A 136 -65.50 7.19 -53.62
CA GLU A 136 -66.87 7.41 -54.12
C GLU A 136 -67.61 6.07 -54.35
N GLY A 137 -68.73 5.87 -53.64
CA GLY A 137 -69.57 4.68 -53.77
C GLY A 137 -69.28 3.53 -52.78
N SER A 138 -68.35 3.71 -51.83
CA SER A 138 -68.15 2.75 -50.73
C SER A 138 -69.36 2.77 -49.77
N ARG A 139 -69.77 1.60 -49.27
CA ARG A 139 -70.83 1.46 -48.24
C ARG A 139 -70.26 1.32 -46.82
N GLN A 140 -68.97 1.60 -46.62
CA GLN A 140 -68.29 1.39 -45.34
C GLN A 140 -68.22 2.73 -44.60
N ALA A 141 -68.77 2.77 -43.38
CA ALA A 141 -68.59 3.89 -42.46
C ALA A 141 -67.13 3.94 -41.97
N ASP A 142 -66.72 5.10 -41.43
CA ASP A 142 -65.44 5.23 -40.72
C ASP A 142 -65.34 4.17 -39.62
N SER A 143 -64.12 3.70 -39.33
CA SER A 143 -63.93 2.73 -38.23
C SER A 143 -64.23 3.36 -36.88
N ASP A 144 -64.36 2.53 -35.84
CA ASP A 144 -64.29 3.05 -34.47
C ASP A 144 -62.91 3.69 -34.23
N TRP A 145 -62.83 4.61 -33.27
CA TRP A 145 -61.58 5.23 -32.84
C TRP A 145 -60.71 4.23 -32.08
N ALA A 146 -59.46 4.10 -32.50
CA ALA A 146 -58.40 3.51 -31.69
C ALA A 146 -57.73 4.59 -30.86
N VAL A 147 -57.54 4.33 -29.57
CA VAL A 147 -56.99 5.30 -28.61
C VAL A 147 -55.54 4.94 -28.31
N PHE A 148 -54.67 5.96 -28.25
CA PHE A 148 -53.30 5.74 -27.81
C PHE A 148 -53.28 5.52 -26.28
N PRO A 149 -52.56 4.49 -25.79
CA PRO A 149 -52.82 3.90 -24.48
C PRO A 149 -52.48 4.80 -23.26
N TYR A 150 -51.64 5.82 -23.45
CA TYR A 150 -51.12 6.68 -22.38
C TYR A 150 -51.15 8.16 -22.80
N PRO A 151 -51.25 9.09 -21.84
CA PRO A 151 -50.97 10.51 -22.11
C PRO A 151 -49.56 10.67 -22.67
N ILE A 152 -49.42 11.62 -23.59
CA ILE A 152 -48.17 11.91 -24.30
C ILE A 152 -47.64 13.23 -23.77
N ASP A 153 -46.65 13.16 -22.90
CA ASP A 153 -46.06 14.35 -22.29
C ASP A 153 -44.90 14.85 -23.13
N THR A 154 -44.98 16.12 -23.53
CA THR A 154 -43.90 16.82 -24.24
C THR A 154 -43.08 17.65 -23.27
N TYR A 155 -41.80 17.81 -23.57
CA TYR A 155 -40.83 18.46 -22.70
C TYR A 155 -39.89 19.35 -23.51
N THR A 156 -39.21 20.26 -22.82
CA THR A 156 -38.20 21.12 -23.41
C THR A 156 -36.88 20.37 -23.48
N VAL A 157 -36.15 20.52 -24.58
CA VAL A 157 -34.76 20.06 -24.73
C VAL A 157 -33.88 21.31 -24.84
N MET A 158 -32.81 21.33 -24.05
CA MET A 158 -31.81 22.42 -24.00
C MET A 158 -30.44 21.79 -23.81
N ASP A 159 -29.41 22.45 -24.33
CA ASP A 159 -28.04 22.08 -24.06
C ASP A 159 -27.71 22.30 -22.57
N PRO A 160 -26.84 21.45 -21.98
CA PRO A 160 -26.40 21.62 -20.60
C PRO A 160 -25.70 22.97 -20.42
N VAL A 161 -25.70 23.46 -19.18
CA VAL A 161 -24.80 24.54 -18.76
C VAL A 161 -23.37 24.00 -18.70
N GLU A 162 -22.37 24.86 -18.90
CA GLU A 162 -20.95 24.47 -18.84
C GLU A 162 -20.57 23.97 -17.44
N SER A 163 -21.18 24.54 -16.40
CA SER A 163 -20.98 24.10 -15.02
C SER A 163 -22.13 24.54 -14.11
N VAL A 164 -22.34 23.78 -13.04
CA VAL A 164 -23.13 24.18 -11.85
C VAL A 164 -22.24 24.02 -10.64
N THR A 165 -22.10 25.08 -9.85
CA THR A 165 -21.18 25.10 -8.70
C THR A 165 -21.91 25.58 -7.45
N VAL A 166 -21.65 24.96 -6.31
CA VAL A 166 -22.06 25.52 -5.01
C VAL A 166 -21.19 26.75 -4.75
N THR A 167 -21.79 27.83 -4.27
CA THR A 167 -21.08 29.07 -3.93
C THR A 167 -21.25 29.47 -2.47
N GLU A 168 -22.21 28.90 -1.76
CA GLU A 168 -22.42 29.17 -0.33
C GLU A 168 -23.27 28.07 0.30
N ARG A 169 -23.02 27.76 1.57
CA ARG A 169 -23.80 26.81 2.37
C ARG A 169 -24.02 27.38 3.77
N THR A 170 -25.25 27.27 4.27
CA THR A 170 -25.59 27.56 5.67
C THR A 170 -26.32 26.38 6.27
N SER A 171 -26.69 26.46 7.55
CA SER A 171 -27.50 25.41 8.18
C SER A 171 -28.94 25.33 7.68
N SER A 172 -29.36 26.23 6.81
CA SER A 172 -30.73 26.29 6.31
C SER A 172 -30.88 26.67 4.83
N SER A 173 -29.76 26.86 4.12
CA SER A 173 -29.73 27.28 2.73
C SER A 173 -28.48 26.80 2.00
N VAL A 174 -28.58 26.75 0.67
CA VAL A 174 -27.48 26.51 -0.26
C VAL A 174 -27.59 27.49 -1.43
N THR A 175 -26.50 28.13 -1.82
CA THR A 175 -26.43 28.96 -3.03
C THR A 175 -25.66 28.22 -4.11
N VAL A 176 -26.21 28.21 -5.33
CA VAL A 176 -25.57 27.64 -6.52
C VAL A 176 -25.42 28.70 -7.62
N SER A 177 -24.38 28.59 -8.43
CA SER A 177 -24.17 29.35 -9.66
C SER A 177 -24.02 28.43 -10.86
N TRP A 178 -24.21 28.96 -12.06
CA TRP A 178 -24.04 28.22 -13.30
C TRP A 178 -23.44 29.09 -14.41
N THR A 179 -22.73 28.43 -15.31
CA THR A 179 -22.09 29.07 -16.47
C THR A 179 -22.81 28.66 -17.74
N LEU A 180 -23.36 29.63 -18.48
CA LEU A 180 -24.07 29.34 -19.73
C LEU A 180 -23.06 29.07 -20.86
N PRO A 181 -23.37 28.14 -21.78
CA PRO A 181 -22.54 27.92 -22.96
C PRO A 181 -22.52 29.17 -23.84
N ALA A 182 -21.41 29.40 -24.54
CA ALA A 182 -21.22 30.53 -25.45
C ALA A 182 -22.04 30.41 -26.77
N VAL A 183 -23.33 30.11 -26.67
CA VAL A 183 -24.26 29.92 -27.79
C VAL A 183 -25.20 31.11 -27.89
N GLU A 184 -25.28 31.72 -29.08
CA GLU A 184 -26.17 32.85 -29.34
C GLU A 184 -27.65 32.41 -29.24
N GLY A 185 -28.39 33.01 -28.29
CA GLY A 185 -29.83 32.75 -28.12
C GLY A 185 -30.22 31.81 -26.97
N ASP A 186 -29.26 31.43 -26.12
CA ASP A 186 -29.54 30.65 -24.90
C ASP A 186 -30.55 31.37 -23.99
N LEU A 187 -31.59 30.64 -23.54
CA LEU A 187 -32.69 31.19 -22.73
C LEU A 187 -32.42 31.12 -21.21
N GLY A 188 -31.24 30.64 -20.81
CA GLY A 188 -30.76 30.59 -19.44
C GLY A 188 -31.44 29.53 -18.57
N VAL A 189 -31.43 29.76 -17.27
CA VAL A 189 -32.09 28.96 -16.24
C VAL A 189 -33.29 29.76 -15.71
N ASN A 190 -34.43 29.10 -15.51
CA ASN A 190 -35.65 29.76 -15.01
C ASN A 190 -36.21 29.14 -13.73
N GLN A 191 -35.70 27.99 -13.30
CA GLN A 191 -36.03 27.39 -12.03
C GLN A 191 -34.90 26.50 -11.51
N LEU A 192 -34.78 26.41 -10.19
CA LEU A 192 -34.06 25.35 -9.51
C LEU A 192 -35.06 24.26 -9.11
N ARG A 193 -34.63 23.00 -9.16
CA ARG A 193 -35.35 21.89 -8.55
C ARG A 193 -34.48 21.29 -7.46
N VAL A 194 -35.08 21.10 -6.31
CA VAL A 194 -34.42 20.58 -5.11
C VAL A 194 -35.15 19.30 -4.73
N SER A 195 -34.50 18.15 -4.87
CA SER A 195 -35.01 16.90 -4.32
C SER A 195 -34.71 16.81 -2.83
N PRO A 196 -35.65 16.29 -2.02
CA PRO A 196 -35.36 15.94 -0.65
C PRO A 196 -34.49 14.68 -0.56
N ASP A 197 -33.93 14.52 0.64
CA ASP A 197 -33.31 13.31 1.18
C ASP A 197 -34.02 12.03 0.65
N PRO A 198 -33.26 11.03 0.15
CA PRO A 198 -33.74 9.76 -0.40
C PRO A 198 -34.63 8.93 0.55
N THR A 199 -34.78 9.32 1.82
CA THR A 199 -35.58 8.58 2.81
C THR A 199 -37.08 8.89 2.80
N ASP A 200 -37.55 9.90 2.06
CA ASP A 200 -38.99 10.23 1.91
C ASP A 200 -39.44 10.32 0.44
N PRO A 201 -39.84 9.19 -0.18
CA PRO A 201 -40.32 9.15 -1.57
C PRO A 201 -41.65 9.89 -1.81
N GLU A 202 -42.35 10.38 -0.76
CA GLU A 202 -43.58 11.17 -0.93
C GLU A 202 -43.36 12.69 -0.93
N SER A 203 -42.15 13.16 -0.66
CA SER A 203 -41.85 14.60 -0.63
C SER A 203 -41.49 15.12 -2.04
N ALA A 204 -42.44 15.83 -2.66
CA ALA A 204 -42.28 16.39 -3.99
C ALA A 204 -41.09 17.38 -4.08
N TYR A 205 -40.37 17.37 -5.22
CA TYR A 205 -39.34 18.35 -5.55
C TYR A 205 -39.81 19.78 -5.28
N LEU A 206 -39.01 20.56 -4.54
CA LEU A 206 -39.23 21.99 -4.40
C LEU A 206 -38.74 22.67 -5.68
N ALA A 207 -39.67 23.20 -6.48
CA ALA A 207 -39.35 24.04 -7.63
C ALA A 207 -39.27 25.51 -7.18
N ILE A 208 -38.11 26.12 -7.36
CA ILE A 208 -37.83 27.50 -6.96
C ILE A 208 -37.63 28.33 -8.23
N PRO A 209 -38.49 29.32 -8.52
CA PRO A 209 -38.32 30.16 -9.70
C PRO A 209 -37.03 30.98 -9.59
N VAL A 210 -36.32 31.12 -10.70
CA VAL A 210 -35.09 31.91 -10.83
C VAL A 210 -35.40 33.16 -11.64
N GLU A 211 -34.82 34.30 -11.24
CA GLU A 211 -34.97 35.56 -11.99
C GLU A 211 -34.38 35.44 -13.40
N ALA A 212 -35.07 36.01 -14.40
CA ALA A 212 -34.63 35.95 -15.79
C ALA A 212 -33.23 36.57 -15.97
N GLY A 213 -32.30 35.80 -16.54
CA GLY A 213 -30.92 36.23 -16.78
C GLY A 213 -29.99 36.09 -15.57
N ALA A 214 -30.44 35.49 -14.47
CA ALA A 214 -29.56 35.16 -13.35
C ALA A 214 -28.57 34.04 -13.72
N THR A 215 -27.39 34.08 -13.11
CA THR A 215 -26.35 33.05 -13.18
C THR A 215 -26.10 32.39 -11.82
N SER A 216 -26.91 32.73 -10.81
CA SER A 216 -26.90 32.12 -9.49
C SER A 216 -28.24 32.28 -8.78
N ALA A 217 -28.53 31.38 -7.85
CA ALA A 217 -29.70 31.44 -6.98
C ALA A 217 -29.50 30.67 -5.67
N THR A 218 -30.18 31.12 -4.62
CA THR A 218 -30.16 30.49 -3.30
C THR A 218 -31.43 29.68 -3.08
N VAL A 219 -31.23 28.44 -2.65
CA VAL A 219 -32.25 27.53 -2.15
C VAL A 219 -32.28 27.62 -0.64
N GLY A 220 -33.43 27.92 -0.06
CA GLY A 220 -33.57 28.04 1.40
C GLY A 220 -33.12 29.38 1.96
N GLY A 221 -33.49 29.67 3.20
CA GLY A 221 -33.34 30.99 3.82
C GLY A 221 -34.48 31.94 3.38
N GLY A 222 -35.33 32.35 4.33
CA GLY A 222 -36.54 33.14 4.03
C GLY A 222 -37.82 32.34 4.25
N GLU A 223 -38.71 32.24 3.24
CA GLU A 223 -39.99 31.49 3.33
C GLU A 223 -39.84 29.97 3.18
N ILE A 224 -38.71 29.49 2.61
CA ILE A 224 -38.34 28.09 2.50
C ILE A 224 -37.11 27.86 3.41
N THR A 225 -37.15 26.85 4.28
CA THR A 225 -36.05 26.51 5.19
C THR A 225 -35.62 25.07 4.92
N LEU A 226 -34.37 24.87 4.54
CA LEU A 226 -33.80 23.52 4.45
C LEU A 226 -33.41 23.02 5.86
N PRO A 227 -33.59 21.73 6.19
CA PRO A 227 -33.05 21.16 7.42
C PRO A 227 -31.53 21.19 7.43
N ALA A 228 -30.91 21.33 8.61
CA ALA A 228 -29.46 21.29 8.80
C ALA A 228 -28.89 19.89 8.55
N SER A 229 -27.58 19.79 8.29
CA SER A 229 -26.84 18.52 8.11
C SER A 229 -27.45 17.59 7.05
N THR A 230 -28.18 18.15 6.09
CA THR A 230 -28.98 17.38 5.12
C THR A 230 -28.41 17.59 3.72
N ARG A 231 -28.26 16.49 2.98
CA ARG A 231 -27.81 16.50 1.58
C ARG A 231 -29.00 16.66 0.64
N PHE A 232 -28.79 17.43 -0.43
CA PHE A 232 -29.75 17.71 -1.49
C PHE A 232 -29.07 17.61 -2.85
N THR A 233 -29.83 17.23 -3.88
CA THR A 233 -29.48 17.56 -5.26
C THR A 233 -30.17 18.86 -5.63
N ILE A 234 -29.41 19.80 -6.17
CA ILE A 234 -29.91 21.07 -6.71
C ILE A 234 -29.69 21.05 -8.21
N ALA A 235 -30.76 20.89 -8.99
CA ALA A 235 -30.72 20.91 -10.44
C ALA A 235 -31.13 22.29 -10.98
N VAL A 236 -30.40 22.80 -11.96
CA VAL A 236 -30.76 24.00 -12.73
C VAL A 236 -31.57 23.59 -13.94
N HIS A 237 -32.72 24.24 -14.14
CA HIS A 237 -33.65 23.89 -15.21
C HIS A 237 -34.04 25.09 -16.06
N TYR A 238 -34.32 24.81 -17.33
CA TYR A 238 -35.19 25.64 -18.16
C TYR A 238 -36.46 24.86 -18.46
N ASN A 239 -37.57 25.25 -17.84
CA ASN A 239 -38.81 24.46 -17.84
C ASN A 239 -38.54 23.01 -17.42
N SER A 240 -38.95 22.00 -18.20
CA SER A 240 -38.65 20.59 -17.92
C SER A 240 -37.21 20.17 -18.24
N ALA A 241 -36.46 20.94 -19.03
CA ALA A 241 -35.07 20.59 -19.37
C ALA A 241 -34.17 20.74 -18.14
N ASN A 242 -33.62 19.64 -17.64
CA ASN A 242 -32.48 19.67 -16.72
C ASN A 242 -31.26 20.13 -17.52
N ARG A 243 -30.57 21.18 -17.05
CA ARG A 243 -29.38 21.71 -17.73
C ARG A 243 -28.10 21.42 -16.96
N GLY A 244 -28.19 20.87 -15.75
CA GLY A 244 -27.07 20.55 -14.89
C GLY A 244 -27.52 20.47 -13.44
N SER A 245 -26.77 19.77 -12.60
CA SER A 245 -27.08 19.63 -11.19
C SER A 245 -25.81 19.70 -10.36
N VAL A 246 -25.98 19.98 -9.08
CA VAL A 246 -24.92 19.88 -8.09
C VAL A 246 -25.48 19.25 -6.83
N THR A 247 -24.72 18.34 -6.24
CA THR A 247 -24.97 17.90 -4.87
C THR A 247 -24.49 18.98 -3.92
N ALA A 248 -25.30 19.30 -2.92
CA ALA A 248 -24.87 20.10 -1.78
C ALA A 248 -25.43 19.54 -0.49
N TRP A 249 -24.89 19.99 0.65
CA TRP A 249 -25.53 19.77 1.94
C TRP A 249 -25.59 21.07 2.71
N THR A 250 -26.57 21.18 3.59
CA THR A 250 -26.64 22.24 4.58
C THR A 250 -25.66 21.97 5.71
N MET A 251 -25.07 23.03 6.24
CA MET A 251 -24.16 22.97 7.37
C MET A 251 -24.88 22.51 8.65
N PRO A 252 -24.14 22.02 9.67
CA PRO A 252 -24.71 21.82 11.00
C PRO A 252 -25.20 23.15 11.60
N SER A 253 -26.27 23.08 12.38
CA SER A 253 -26.78 24.24 13.13
C SER A 253 -26.07 24.36 14.47
N LEU A 254 -25.01 25.18 14.52
CA LEU A 254 -24.19 25.39 15.72
C LEU A 254 -24.54 26.71 16.42
N GLU A 255 -24.63 26.72 17.75
CA GLU A 255 -24.84 27.96 18.52
C GLU A 255 -23.50 28.65 18.87
N ASN A 256 -22.55 27.93 19.47
CA ASN A 256 -21.26 28.47 19.93
C ASN A 256 -20.16 27.39 19.93
N PRO A 257 -19.71 26.91 18.76
CA PRO A 257 -18.67 25.90 18.67
C PRO A 257 -17.29 26.47 19.03
N THR A 258 -16.37 25.60 19.44
CA THR A 258 -14.94 25.91 19.48
C THR A 258 -14.40 25.87 18.05
N VAL A 259 -14.09 27.05 17.50
CA VAL A 259 -13.55 27.17 16.13
C VAL A 259 -12.04 26.94 16.13
N VAL A 260 -11.54 26.11 15.21
CA VAL A 260 -10.12 25.79 15.07
C VAL A 260 -9.65 26.00 13.62
N GLU A 261 -8.49 26.64 13.48
CA GLU A 261 -7.88 27.00 12.19
C GLU A 261 -6.48 26.40 12.01
N THR A 262 -5.88 25.82 13.07
CA THR A 262 -4.60 25.11 13.03
C THR A 262 -4.69 23.72 13.66
N ASP A 263 -3.73 22.86 13.37
CA ASP A 263 -3.53 21.57 14.03
C ASP A 263 -3.43 21.72 15.56
N GLU A 264 -2.57 22.62 16.06
CA GLU A 264 -2.40 22.87 17.50
C GLU A 264 -3.73 23.28 18.17
N ALA A 265 -4.57 24.07 17.48
CA ALA A 265 -5.88 24.47 17.99
C ALA A 265 -6.86 23.29 18.06
N LEU A 266 -6.89 22.43 17.04
CA LEU A 266 -7.70 21.20 17.02
C LEU A 266 -7.27 20.25 18.13
N GLN A 267 -5.96 19.99 18.24
CA GLN A 267 -5.37 19.10 19.24
C GLN A 267 -5.72 19.57 20.67
N ASN A 268 -5.60 20.87 20.94
CA ASN A 268 -5.98 21.45 22.23
C ASN A 268 -7.50 21.36 22.49
N ALA A 269 -8.34 21.64 21.49
CA ALA A 269 -9.80 21.54 21.66
C ALA A 269 -10.26 20.11 21.99
N LEU A 270 -9.65 19.10 21.35
CA LEU A 270 -9.88 17.68 21.65
C LEU A 270 -9.38 17.31 23.05
N LYS A 271 -8.19 17.76 23.42
CA LYS A 271 -7.60 17.52 24.75
C LYS A 271 -8.38 18.18 25.88
N ASP A 272 -8.96 19.35 25.64
CA ASP A 272 -9.81 20.05 26.59
C ASP A 272 -11.22 19.44 26.70
N GLY A 273 -11.57 18.50 25.81
CA GLY A 273 -12.89 17.88 25.75
C GLY A 273 -13.98 18.86 25.33
N ALA A 274 -13.69 19.73 24.36
CA ALA A 274 -14.67 20.67 23.82
C ALA A 274 -15.87 19.91 23.20
N PRO A 275 -17.12 20.28 23.54
CA PRO A 275 -18.29 19.49 23.15
C PRO A 275 -18.65 19.60 21.67
N GLU A 276 -18.38 20.76 21.06
CA GLU A 276 -18.61 21.05 19.64
C GLU A 276 -17.37 21.76 19.10
N ILE A 277 -16.71 21.15 18.12
CA ILE A 277 -15.50 21.68 17.47
C ILE A 277 -15.83 21.93 16.01
N LEU A 278 -15.56 23.14 15.52
CA LEU A 278 -15.71 23.51 14.11
C LEU A 278 -14.33 23.70 13.48
N VAL A 279 -13.94 22.78 12.60
CA VAL A 279 -12.68 22.79 11.86
C VAL A 279 -12.85 23.58 10.58
N LYS A 280 -12.07 24.65 10.39
CA LYS A 280 -12.10 25.45 9.16
C LYS A 280 -11.40 24.72 8.02
N TYR A 281 -11.81 24.97 6.78
CA TYR A 281 -11.07 24.52 5.60
C TYR A 281 -9.64 25.10 5.57
N SER A 282 -8.69 24.27 5.17
CA SER A 282 -7.27 24.60 4.98
C SER A 282 -6.70 23.72 3.87
N ASP A 283 -5.86 24.29 3.00
CA ASP A 283 -5.10 23.53 1.99
C ASP A 283 -4.02 22.63 2.62
N THR A 284 -3.65 22.90 3.87
CA THR A 284 -2.79 22.04 4.68
C THR A 284 -3.64 21.19 5.64
N PRO A 285 -3.52 19.85 5.63
CA PRO A 285 -4.29 18.99 6.54
C PRO A 285 -3.98 19.22 8.03
N TYR A 286 -4.98 18.96 8.87
CA TYR A 286 -4.85 18.99 10.33
C TYR A 286 -4.34 17.65 10.85
N SER A 287 -3.27 17.63 11.65
CA SER A 287 -2.72 16.39 12.21
C SER A 287 -3.28 16.05 13.59
N LEU A 288 -3.64 14.78 13.81
CA LEU A 288 -3.91 14.19 15.13
C LEU A 288 -2.66 13.57 15.77
N THR A 289 -1.47 13.94 15.31
CA THR A 289 -0.19 13.53 15.88
C THR A 289 0.49 14.71 16.58
N VAL A 290 1.00 14.46 17.78
CA VAL A 290 1.74 15.42 18.60
C VAL A 290 3.19 14.96 18.72
N THR A 291 4.13 15.81 18.33
CA THR A 291 5.57 15.58 18.51
C THR A 291 6.03 16.10 19.88
N GLY A 292 6.55 15.21 20.72
CA GLY A 292 7.13 15.54 22.02
C GLY A 292 8.47 16.27 21.92
N GLU A 293 8.95 16.83 23.05
CA GLU A 293 10.25 17.53 23.12
C GLU A 293 11.44 16.62 22.78
N ASP A 294 11.28 15.30 22.90
CA ASP A 294 12.26 14.27 22.56
C ASP A 294 12.19 13.80 21.10
N GLY A 295 11.29 14.39 20.30
CA GLY A 295 11.03 14.01 18.91
C GLY A 295 10.09 12.82 18.74
N THR A 296 9.50 12.29 19.81
CA THR A 296 8.54 11.17 19.71
C THR A 296 7.18 11.65 19.25
N GLU A 297 6.61 10.99 18.25
CA GLU A 297 5.25 11.25 17.77
C GLU A 297 4.22 10.36 18.47
N THR A 298 3.13 10.97 18.92
CA THR A 298 2.05 10.29 19.65
C THR A 298 0.68 10.77 19.19
N ALA A 299 -0.34 9.91 19.27
CA ALA A 299 -1.71 10.32 18.96
C ALA A 299 -2.24 11.32 19.99
N VAL A 300 -3.09 12.26 19.55
CA VAL A 300 -3.78 13.20 20.43
C VAL A 300 -4.61 12.47 21.48
N GLU A 301 -4.35 12.78 22.74
CA GLU A 301 -5.23 12.37 23.84
C GLU A 301 -6.51 13.20 23.84
N ILE A 302 -7.66 12.56 23.61
CA ILE A 302 -8.96 13.20 23.74
C ILE A 302 -9.32 13.30 25.23
N GLY A 303 -9.65 14.51 25.69
CA GLY A 303 -10.10 14.73 27.06
C GLY A 303 -11.60 14.49 27.21
N VAL A 304 -12.01 13.96 28.35
CA VAL A 304 -13.44 13.92 28.74
C VAL A 304 -13.69 15.09 29.69
N GLY A 305 -14.27 16.16 29.16
CA GLY A 305 -14.64 17.34 29.93
C GLY A 305 -15.86 17.12 30.84
N GLU A 306 -16.44 18.19 31.40
CA GLU A 306 -17.70 18.11 32.17
C GLU A 306 -18.87 17.53 31.34
N LYS A 307 -18.77 17.61 30.02
CA LYS A 307 -19.68 16.98 29.07
C LYS A 307 -18.96 15.81 28.42
N ALA A 308 -19.50 14.61 28.62
CA ALA A 308 -18.99 13.37 28.05
C ALA A 308 -19.36 13.18 26.56
N SER A 309 -19.49 14.27 25.79
CA SER A 309 -19.99 14.25 24.41
C SER A 309 -19.15 15.17 23.57
N ILE A 310 -18.58 14.65 22.49
CA ILE A 310 -17.72 15.41 21.56
C ILE A 310 -18.26 15.27 20.15
N SER A 311 -18.38 16.41 19.46
CA SER A 311 -18.79 16.48 18.06
C SER A 311 -17.78 17.33 17.29
N VAL A 312 -17.28 16.83 16.16
CA VAL A 312 -16.35 17.52 15.29
C VAL A 312 -17.02 17.74 13.94
N TYR A 313 -17.10 19.01 13.54
CA TYR A 313 -17.75 19.46 12.31
C TYR A 313 -16.71 20.13 11.41
N GLY A 314 -16.70 19.79 10.13
CA GLY A 314 -15.92 20.53 9.15
C GLY A 314 -16.71 21.67 8.53
N GLU A 315 -16.07 22.84 8.39
CA GLU A 315 -16.54 23.94 7.57
C GLU A 315 -15.86 23.88 6.20
N GLY A 316 -16.54 23.24 5.24
CA GLY A 316 -16.08 23.17 3.87
C GLY A 316 -16.13 24.51 3.13
N THR A 317 -15.43 24.60 2.00
CA THR A 317 -15.41 25.79 1.15
C THR A 317 -16.76 26.03 0.47
N ALA A 318 -16.91 27.18 -0.18
CA ALA A 318 -18.04 27.46 -1.05
C ALA A 318 -18.22 26.39 -2.14
N SER A 319 -17.11 25.95 -2.75
CA SER A 319 -17.05 25.03 -3.90
C SER A 319 -17.38 23.58 -3.58
N GLY A 320 -17.27 23.14 -2.32
CA GLY A 320 -17.53 21.74 -1.99
C GLY A 320 -16.53 21.11 -1.05
N GLU A 321 -15.29 21.61 -1.06
CA GLU A 321 -14.15 20.97 -0.41
C GLU A 321 -14.32 20.89 1.11
N LEU A 322 -13.83 19.81 1.70
CA LEU A 322 -13.92 19.54 3.13
C LEU A 322 -12.55 19.74 3.79
N PRO A 323 -12.49 20.21 5.05
CA PRO A 323 -11.25 20.17 5.81
C PRO A 323 -10.78 18.72 6.00
N THR A 324 -9.48 18.50 5.85
CA THR A 324 -8.84 17.19 6.00
C THR A 324 -8.19 17.05 7.37
N ILE A 325 -8.50 15.94 8.06
CA ILE A 325 -7.86 15.54 9.31
C ILE A 325 -7.09 14.24 9.05
N VAL A 326 -5.79 14.27 9.35
CA VAL A 326 -4.87 13.13 9.24
C VAL A 326 -4.72 12.47 10.60
N GLY A 327 -4.96 11.15 10.67
CA GLY A 327 -4.82 10.35 11.89
C GLY A 327 -6.10 9.61 12.32
N GLY A 328 -6.08 8.99 13.50
CA GLY A 328 -7.22 8.24 14.06
C GLY A 328 -7.74 8.79 15.39
N PHE A 329 -9.06 8.85 15.55
CA PHE A 329 -9.70 9.23 16.80
C PHE A 329 -9.75 8.04 17.77
N THR A 330 -8.87 8.06 18.78
CA THR A 330 -8.90 7.08 19.88
C THR A 330 -9.82 7.58 21.00
N LEU A 331 -11.01 6.97 21.10
CA LEU A 331 -12.05 7.36 22.03
C LEU A 331 -11.73 6.88 23.46
N PRO A 332 -11.63 7.78 24.46
CA PRO A 332 -11.24 7.46 25.82
C PRO A 332 -12.43 6.97 26.66
N ASP A 333 -12.14 6.31 27.80
CA ASP A 333 -13.17 6.03 28.80
C ASP A 333 -13.78 7.32 29.35
N GLY A 334 -15.08 7.28 29.66
CA GLY A 334 -15.90 8.39 30.12
C GLY A 334 -16.77 9.00 29.02
N LEU A 335 -16.53 8.68 27.74
CA LEU A 335 -17.27 9.23 26.61
C LEU A 335 -18.66 8.57 26.45
N THR A 336 -19.70 9.40 26.36
CA THR A 336 -21.11 9.02 26.19
C THR A 336 -21.66 9.27 24.79
N SER A 337 -21.02 10.11 23.98
CA SER A 337 -21.31 10.20 22.54
C SER A 337 -20.14 10.77 21.73
N PHE A 338 -20.04 10.34 20.47
CA PHE A 338 -19.07 10.85 19.49
C PHE A 338 -19.71 11.08 18.12
N HIS A 339 -19.44 12.22 17.50
CA HIS A 339 -20.00 12.59 16.20
C HIS A 339 -18.97 13.27 15.31
N LEU A 340 -18.88 12.82 14.06
CA LEU A 340 -18.08 13.44 13.01
C LEU A 340 -19.00 13.85 11.86
N GLU A 341 -18.87 15.07 11.36
CA GLU A 341 -19.64 15.54 10.20
C GLU A 341 -18.87 16.46 9.27
N GLY A 342 -18.95 16.20 7.95
CA GLY A 342 -18.40 17.11 6.94
C GLY A 342 -16.88 17.16 6.91
N LEU A 343 -16.20 16.03 7.03
CA LEU A 343 -14.74 15.94 7.14
C LEU A 343 -14.17 14.98 6.08
N ASN A 344 -12.97 15.29 5.58
CA ASN A 344 -12.08 14.30 4.99
C ASN A 344 -11.23 13.70 6.12
N LEU A 345 -11.27 12.38 6.29
CA LEU A 345 -10.46 11.64 7.25
C LEU A 345 -9.43 10.81 6.48
N ASP A 346 -8.15 11.07 6.76
CA ASP A 346 -7.03 10.47 6.03
C ASP A 346 -6.17 9.63 6.97
N GLY A 347 -5.85 8.42 6.54
CA GLY A 347 -5.05 7.47 7.30
C GLY A 347 -3.53 7.67 7.24
N ASP A 348 -3.06 8.73 6.58
CA ASP A 348 -1.64 9.09 6.41
C ASP A 348 -0.86 8.00 5.67
N SER A 349 -1.20 7.77 4.39
CA SER A 349 -0.55 6.74 3.58
C SER A 349 -0.53 5.36 4.27
N TYR A 350 -1.65 4.99 4.89
CA TYR A 350 -1.85 3.73 5.63
C TYR A 350 -1.06 3.57 6.94
N GLU A 351 -0.49 4.63 7.50
CA GLU A 351 0.15 4.58 8.83
C GLU A 351 -0.88 4.38 9.95
N ASN A 352 -2.07 4.95 9.80
CA ASN A 352 -3.16 4.83 10.78
C ASN A 352 -4.08 3.64 10.48
N SER A 353 -4.49 2.93 11.54
CA SER A 353 -5.28 1.70 11.37
C SER A 353 -6.74 1.96 10.98
N HIS A 354 -7.44 2.82 11.73
CA HIS A 354 -8.85 3.12 11.55
C HIS A 354 -9.15 4.57 11.94
N ALA A 355 -10.20 5.14 11.34
CA ALA A 355 -10.66 6.51 11.65
C ALA A 355 -11.20 6.64 13.09
N ILE A 356 -11.99 5.67 13.58
CA ILE A 356 -12.50 5.62 14.96
C ILE A 356 -12.04 4.34 15.67
N ILE A 357 -11.45 4.51 16.85
CA ILE A 357 -10.91 3.43 17.68
C ILE A 357 -11.44 3.57 19.11
N LEU A 358 -12.05 2.53 19.68
CA LEU A 358 -12.29 2.49 21.12
C LEU A 358 -11.00 2.13 21.84
N ALA A 359 -10.60 2.93 22.84
CA ALA A 359 -9.38 2.69 23.60
C ALA A 359 -9.40 1.32 24.33
N LYS A 360 -8.21 0.75 24.55
CA LYS A 360 -8.00 -0.58 25.16
C LYS A 360 -8.63 -0.79 26.55
N ASP A 361 -8.89 0.30 27.28
CA ASP A 361 -9.51 0.29 28.60
C ASP A 361 -10.86 1.02 28.63
N PHE A 362 -11.54 1.07 27.48
CA PHE A 362 -12.87 1.68 27.40
C PHE A 362 -13.87 0.87 28.25
N ALA A 363 -14.39 1.48 29.32
CA ALA A 363 -15.20 0.81 30.33
C ALA A 363 -16.55 1.52 30.59
N THR A 364 -16.89 2.51 29.76
CA THR A 364 -18.10 3.31 29.93
C THR A 364 -19.32 2.41 29.70
N PRO A 365 -20.22 2.28 30.69
CA PRO A 365 -21.26 1.25 30.64
C PRO A 365 -22.31 1.52 29.56
N ASN A 366 -22.59 2.78 29.23
CA ASN A 366 -23.58 3.15 28.22
C ASN A 366 -23.07 4.31 27.35
N VAL A 367 -22.91 4.06 26.05
CA VAL A 367 -22.63 5.07 25.02
C VAL A 367 -23.91 5.30 24.22
N SER A 368 -24.40 6.53 24.17
CA SER A 368 -25.65 6.87 23.49
C SER A 368 -25.54 6.82 21.96
N SER A 369 -24.41 7.28 21.41
CA SER A 369 -24.18 7.27 19.97
C SER A 369 -22.71 7.37 19.58
N ILE A 370 -22.34 6.68 18.50
CA ILE A 370 -21.14 6.96 17.71
C ILE A 370 -21.59 7.14 16.27
N SER A 371 -21.21 8.23 15.61
CA SER A 371 -21.71 8.52 14.26
C SER A 371 -20.74 9.27 13.37
N MET A 372 -20.85 8.99 12.07
CA MET A 372 -20.26 9.80 11.00
C MET A 372 -21.34 10.17 9.98
N LEU A 373 -21.31 11.42 9.52
CA LEU A 373 -22.29 11.96 8.57
C LEU A 373 -21.57 12.84 7.52
N ASN A 374 -21.84 12.64 6.23
CA ASN A 374 -21.27 13.51 5.19
C ASN A 374 -19.71 13.54 5.19
N CYS A 375 -19.04 12.43 5.53
CA CYS A 375 -17.58 12.35 5.62
C CYS A 375 -16.99 11.48 4.50
N ASN A 376 -15.74 11.77 4.12
CA ASN A 376 -14.91 10.88 3.31
C ASN A 376 -13.83 10.24 4.20
N VAL A 377 -13.51 8.97 3.98
CA VAL A 377 -12.54 8.19 4.76
C VAL A 377 -11.63 7.43 3.81
N THR A 378 -10.34 7.77 3.80
CA THR A 378 -9.36 7.25 2.82
C THR A 378 -8.01 6.92 3.43
N ALA A 379 -7.21 6.13 2.72
CA ALA A 379 -5.81 5.83 3.04
C ALA A 379 -5.57 5.21 4.43
N TYR A 380 -6.55 4.51 5.03
CA TYR A 380 -6.33 3.80 6.30
C TYR A 380 -5.85 2.38 6.07
N LYS A 381 -5.02 1.89 6.99
CA LYS A 381 -4.44 0.54 6.91
C LYS A 381 -5.49 -0.56 6.91
N ALA A 382 -6.52 -0.43 7.74
CA ALA A 382 -7.41 -1.54 8.07
C ALA A 382 -8.90 -1.26 7.83
N GLY A 383 -9.42 -0.11 8.27
CA GLY A 383 -10.85 0.16 8.23
C GLY A 383 -11.22 1.56 8.73
N PHE A 384 -12.46 1.74 9.15
CA PHE A 384 -12.99 3.03 9.62
C PHE A 384 -13.52 2.99 11.06
N PHE A 385 -13.81 1.79 11.61
CA PHE A 385 -14.28 1.63 12.98
C PHE A 385 -13.75 0.36 13.63
N TYR A 386 -13.19 0.47 14.84
CA TYR A 386 -12.58 -0.64 15.55
C TYR A 386 -12.84 -0.66 17.07
N ASP A 387 -13.19 -1.85 17.56
CA ASP A 387 -13.28 -2.24 18.96
C ASP A 387 -12.62 -3.62 19.19
N ASN A 388 -11.77 -3.77 20.21
CA ASN A 388 -11.16 -5.07 20.54
C ASN A 388 -10.84 -5.33 22.01
N GLU A 389 -10.61 -4.32 22.86
CA GLU A 389 -10.29 -4.53 24.27
C GLU A 389 -11.09 -3.59 25.17
N THR A 390 -11.95 -4.17 26.03
CA THR A 390 -12.62 -3.48 27.16
C THR A 390 -12.17 -4.20 28.44
N SER A 391 -11.57 -3.48 29.39
CA SER A 391 -10.98 -4.12 30.56
C SER A 391 -12.03 -4.58 31.59
N GLY A 392 -11.77 -5.74 32.21
CA GLY A 392 -12.47 -6.18 33.43
C GLY A 392 -13.82 -6.89 33.27
N GLY A 393 -14.29 -7.19 32.05
CA GLY A 393 -15.58 -7.88 31.84
C GLY A 393 -16.81 -7.02 32.14
N ALA A 394 -16.64 -5.69 32.27
CA ALA A 394 -17.74 -4.75 32.23
C ALA A 394 -18.22 -4.64 30.78
N GLY A 395 -19.46 -5.09 30.52
CA GLY A 395 -20.01 -5.05 29.17
C GLY A 395 -20.37 -3.63 28.75
N VAL A 396 -19.63 -3.05 27.81
CA VAL A 396 -19.98 -1.78 27.15
C VAL A 396 -21.27 -2.00 26.35
N THR A 397 -22.25 -1.12 26.53
CA THR A 397 -23.46 -1.06 25.70
C THR A 397 -23.45 0.21 24.87
N ILE A 398 -23.66 0.08 23.56
CA ILE A 398 -23.78 1.23 22.65
C ILE A 398 -25.24 1.27 22.15
N ASP A 399 -25.92 2.39 22.34
CA ASP A 399 -27.30 2.52 21.86
C ASP A 399 -27.35 2.62 20.33
N ASN A 400 -26.60 3.54 19.72
CA ASN A 400 -26.64 3.73 18.27
C ASN A 400 -25.24 3.86 17.67
N ILE A 401 -25.00 3.12 16.59
CA ILE A 401 -23.87 3.36 15.68
C ILE A 401 -24.46 3.71 14.32
N SER A 402 -24.12 4.89 13.79
CA SER A 402 -24.71 5.37 12.54
C SER A 402 -23.67 5.95 11.59
N PHE A 403 -23.59 5.37 10.40
CA PHE A 403 -22.81 5.87 9.28
C PHE A 403 -23.77 6.20 8.15
N LYS A 404 -23.96 7.49 7.88
CA LYS A 404 -24.87 7.96 6.83
C LYS A 404 -24.14 8.89 5.88
N ASN A 405 -24.37 8.71 4.57
CA ASN A 405 -23.78 9.56 3.56
C ASN A 405 -22.25 9.68 3.67
N ILE A 406 -21.57 8.55 3.95
CA ILE A 406 -20.11 8.50 3.96
C ILE A 406 -19.57 7.89 2.67
N TYR A 407 -18.36 8.26 2.30
CA TYR A 407 -17.60 7.58 1.26
C TYR A 407 -16.32 7.00 1.87
N VAL A 408 -16.21 5.68 1.91
CA VAL A 408 -15.00 5.00 2.37
C VAL A 408 -14.35 4.31 1.18
N SER A 409 -13.11 4.67 0.89
CA SER A 409 -12.33 4.10 -0.21
C SER A 409 -10.85 4.00 0.16
N ASP A 410 -10.06 3.33 -0.67
CA ASP A 410 -8.61 3.25 -0.50
C ASP A 410 -8.20 2.74 0.89
N ILE A 411 -8.69 1.54 1.24
CA ILE A 411 -8.39 0.90 2.52
C ILE A 411 -7.56 -0.34 2.27
N LEU A 412 -6.26 -0.29 2.62
CA LEU A 412 -5.28 -1.34 2.34
C LEU A 412 -5.72 -2.75 2.79
N GLY A 413 -6.51 -2.84 3.86
CA GLY A 413 -7.03 -4.11 4.39
C GLY A 413 -5.99 -4.94 5.16
N SER A 414 -4.92 -4.31 5.63
CA SER A 414 -3.86 -4.94 6.41
C SER A 414 -4.04 -4.72 7.92
N GLY A 415 -3.97 -5.79 8.72
CA GLY A 415 -3.98 -5.70 10.18
C GLY A 415 -5.37 -5.49 10.84
N GLY A 416 -6.47 -5.40 10.09
CA GLY A 416 -7.83 -5.24 10.65
C GLY A 416 -8.95 -5.46 9.64
N ASN A 417 -10.15 -4.95 9.92
CA ASN A 417 -11.35 -5.10 9.09
C ASN A 417 -12.05 -3.73 8.99
N GLY A 418 -12.97 -3.55 8.03
CA GLY A 418 -13.60 -2.23 7.80
C GLY A 418 -14.35 -1.70 9.01
N PHE A 419 -15.36 -2.44 9.44
CA PHE A 419 -16.12 -2.24 10.67
C PHE A 419 -15.95 -3.46 11.57
N ASP A 420 -15.26 -3.30 12.69
CA ASP A 420 -14.85 -4.43 13.55
C ASP A 420 -15.30 -4.24 15.00
N ILE A 421 -16.26 -5.05 15.44
CA ILE A 421 -16.71 -5.14 16.83
C ILE A 421 -16.34 -6.50 17.41
N ARG A 422 -15.53 -6.52 18.47
CA ARG A 422 -15.08 -7.79 19.09
C ARG A 422 -15.44 -7.98 20.56
N LYS A 423 -15.50 -6.91 21.37
CA LYS A 423 -15.70 -7.03 22.84
C LYS A 423 -16.77 -6.13 23.43
N VAL A 424 -17.42 -5.26 22.65
CA VAL A 424 -18.69 -4.63 23.07
C VAL A 424 -19.72 -5.70 23.45
N ALA A 425 -20.43 -5.51 24.56
CA ALA A 425 -21.40 -6.49 25.04
C ALA A 425 -22.73 -6.43 24.29
N ALA A 426 -23.22 -5.22 23.99
CA ALA A 426 -24.46 -5.04 23.25
C ALA A 426 -24.45 -3.75 22.41
N VAL A 427 -25.13 -3.82 21.27
CA VAL A 427 -25.46 -2.65 20.44
C VAL A 427 -26.96 -2.66 20.16
N ASN A 428 -27.67 -1.56 20.44
CA ASN A 428 -29.11 -1.53 20.14
C ASN A 428 -29.33 -1.39 18.62
N ASN A 429 -28.75 -0.38 17.98
CA ASN A 429 -28.93 -0.15 16.54
C ASN A 429 -27.61 0.11 15.83
N ILE A 430 -27.41 -0.55 14.68
CA ILE A 430 -26.35 -0.24 13.72
C ILE A 430 -27.02 0.17 12.40
N SER A 431 -26.62 1.29 11.80
CA SER A 431 -27.11 1.71 10.49
C SER A 431 -25.99 2.16 9.57
N PHE A 432 -25.98 1.59 8.36
CA PHE A 432 -25.24 2.04 7.20
C PHE A 432 -26.27 2.46 6.15
N THR A 433 -26.33 3.75 5.84
CA THR A 433 -27.33 4.26 4.90
C THR A 433 -26.74 5.27 3.94
N GLU A 434 -27.19 5.24 2.69
CA GLU A 434 -26.84 6.27 1.69
C GLU A 434 -25.32 6.41 1.52
N SER A 435 -24.55 5.33 1.67
CA SER A 435 -23.09 5.39 1.74
C SER A 435 -22.42 4.55 0.67
N THR A 436 -21.19 4.91 0.33
CA THR A 436 -20.36 4.19 -0.63
C THR A 436 -19.17 3.57 0.08
N PHE A 437 -18.92 2.29 -0.21
CA PHE A 437 -17.77 1.53 0.27
C PHE A 437 -17.07 0.94 -0.95
N ALA A 438 -15.88 1.44 -1.27
CA ALA A 438 -15.13 1.05 -2.46
C ALA A 438 -13.70 0.63 -2.11
N ASP A 439 -13.07 -0.15 -2.99
CA ASP A 439 -11.61 -0.32 -3.06
C ASP A 439 -10.93 -0.50 -1.71
N GLY A 440 -11.32 -1.57 -1.00
CA GLY A 440 -10.58 -1.92 0.20
C GLY A 440 -11.15 -3.02 1.07
N PHE A 441 -10.64 -3.02 2.30
CA PHE A 441 -10.95 -3.94 3.39
C PHE A 441 -10.52 -5.39 3.13
N ARG A 442 -10.10 -6.05 4.20
CA ARG A 442 -10.00 -7.51 4.22
C ARG A 442 -11.35 -8.18 4.44
N THR A 443 -12.12 -7.70 5.40
CA THR A 443 -13.51 -8.12 5.68
C THR A 443 -14.25 -6.83 5.93
N PHE A 444 -15.41 -6.64 5.31
CA PHE A 444 -16.10 -5.37 5.41
C PHE A 444 -16.73 -5.17 6.81
N VAL A 445 -17.65 -6.04 7.21
CA VAL A 445 -18.32 -6.00 8.53
C VAL A 445 -17.99 -7.24 9.33
N ARG A 446 -17.43 -7.04 10.52
CA ARG A 446 -17.12 -8.10 11.49
C ARG A 446 -17.75 -7.81 12.85
N ILE A 447 -18.52 -8.77 13.34
CA ILE A 447 -19.12 -8.73 14.68
C ILE A 447 -18.92 -10.10 15.34
N ASP A 448 -18.01 -10.18 16.33
CA ASP A 448 -17.62 -11.48 16.90
C ASP A 448 -18.62 -12.00 17.95
N ALA A 449 -19.03 -11.15 18.90
CA ALA A 449 -19.80 -11.60 20.07
C ALA A 449 -20.86 -10.60 20.61
N ALA A 450 -20.93 -9.38 20.08
CA ALA A 450 -21.86 -8.37 20.57
C ALA A 450 -23.33 -8.77 20.34
N ALA A 451 -24.18 -8.55 21.34
CA ALA A 451 -25.63 -8.70 21.17
C ALA A 451 -26.19 -7.48 20.42
N VAL A 452 -26.56 -7.66 19.15
CA VAL A 452 -27.10 -6.58 18.31
C VAL A 452 -28.62 -6.70 18.17
N GLN A 453 -29.40 -5.67 18.52
CA GLN A 453 -30.88 -5.73 18.41
C GLN A 453 -31.36 -5.44 16.98
N SER A 454 -30.79 -4.44 16.30
CA SER A 454 -31.10 -4.16 14.91
C SER A 454 -29.89 -3.73 14.08
N LEU A 455 -29.90 -4.12 12.80
CA LEU A 455 -28.96 -3.66 11.78
C LEU A 455 -29.73 -3.21 10.54
N LYS A 456 -29.37 -2.06 9.99
CA LYS A 456 -29.85 -1.57 8.70
C LYS A 456 -28.69 -1.35 7.75
N PHE A 457 -28.80 -1.91 6.55
CA PHE A 457 -27.86 -1.69 5.47
C PHE A 457 -28.67 -1.35 4.22
N ASN A 458 -28.97 -0.05 4.04
CA ASN A 458 -29.92 0.41 3.04
C ASN A 458 -29.35 1.51 2.13
N ASN A 459 -29.69 1.49 0.84
CA ASN A 459 -29.29 2.54 -0.11
C ASN A 459 -27.76 2.75 -0.13
N ASN A 460 -26.98 1.67 -0.09
CA ASN A 460 -25.53 1.75 -0.18
C ASN A 460 -25.01 1.21 -1.52
N THR A 461 -23.89 1.75 -1.97
CA THR A 461 -23.10 1.20 -3.08
C THR A 461 -21.84 0.54 -2.53
N VAL A 462 -21.62 -0.72 -2.87
CA VAL A 462 -20.45 -1.49 -2.44
C VAL A 462 -19.72 -1.98 -3.68
N ASN A 463 -18.48 -1.53 -3.90
CA ASN A 463 -17.69 -1.82 -5.09
C ASN A 463 -16.32 -2.38 -4.72
N ASN A 464 -15.88 -3.49 -5.32
CA ASN A 464 -14.48 -3.95 -5.22
C ASN A 464 -13.93 -4.01 -3.77
N VAL A 465 -14.64 -4.69 -2.87
CA VAL A 465 -14.22 -4.86 -1.46
C VAL A 465 -13.88 -6.31 -1.13
N CYS A 466 -13.11 -6.50 -0.04
CA CYS A 466 -12.74 -7.82 0.47
C CYS A 466 -11.86 -8.63 -0.50
N PHE A 467 -10.89 -7.98 -1.16
CA PHE A 467 -9.97 -8.62 -2.11
C PHE A 467 -8.69 -9.18 -1.47
N VAL A 468 -8.38 -8.84 -0.22
CA VAL A 468 -7.13 -9.28 0.45
C VAL A 468 -7.12 -10.80 0.69
N ASP A 469 -6.09 -11.50 0.21
CA ASP A 469 -5.93 -12.97 0.31
C ASP A 469 -4.99 -13.40 1.46
N ASP A 470 -5.37 -13.20 2.73
CA ASP A 470 -4.49 -13.39 3.92
C ASP A 470 -4.92 -14.47 4.95
N GLY A 471 -5.90 -15.29 4.60
CA GLY A 471 -6.54 -16.34 5.41
C GLY A 471 -7.59 -15.81 6.40
N ASN A 472 -7.52 -14.51 6.71
CA ASN A 472 -8.39 -13.84 7.67
C ASN A 472 -9.51 -13.05 7.01
N ASN A 473 -9.50 -12.90 5.69
CA ASN A 473 -10.67 -12.50 4.91
C ASN A 473 -11.85 -13.46 5.15
N LYS A 474 -13.01 -12.88 5.49
CA LYS A 474 -14.29 -13.55 5.74
C LYS A 474 -15.42 -12.93 4.91
N GLY A 475 -15.10 -12.26 3.82
CA GLY A 475 -16.06 -11.64 2.91
C GLY A 475 -16.72 -10.38 3.46
N LEU A 476 -17.91 -10.07 2.96
CA LEU A 476 -18.59 -8.82 3.26
C LEU A 476 -19.12 -8.80 4.70
N PHE A 477 -19.89 -9.81 5.10
CA PHE A 477 -20.49 -9.86 6.43
C PHE A 477 -20.06 -11.12 7.20
N TYR A 478 -19.25 -10.90 8.24
CA TYR A 478 -18.82 -11.91 9.21
C TYR A 478 -19.40 -11.63 10.59
N ILE A 479 -20.67 -12.02 10.78
CA ILE A 479 -21.45 -11.77 11.99
C ILE A 479 -21.64 -13.12 12.72
N GLY A 480 -21.11 -13.24 13.94
CA GLY A 480 -21.19 -14.48 14.75
C GLY A 480 -19.90 -15.29 14.83
N ALA A 481 -18.83 -14.82 14.18
CA ALA A 481 -17.49 -15.39 14.16
C ALA A 481 -17.41 -16.91 13.85
N GLY A 482 -18.35 -17.47 13.09
CA GLY A 482 -18.40 -18.90 12.80
C GLY A 482 -18.70 -19.76 14.03
N LYS A 483 -19.27 -19.16 15.08
CA LYS A 483 -19.60 -19.80 16.37
C LYS A 483 -21.10 -19.82 16.64
N ASP A 484 -21.93 -19.37 15.70
CA ASP A 484 -23.38 -19.20 15.87
C ASP A 484 -23.73 -18.30 17.09
N GLN A 485 -22.83 -17.38 17.47
CA GLN A 485 -22.91 -16.65 18.74
C GLN A 485 -23.77 -15.38 18.66
N VAL A 486 -23.91 -14.80 17.46
CA VAL A 486 -24.61 -13.54 17.23
C VAL A 486 -25.79 -13.79 16.31
N LYS A 487 -26.98 -13.41 16.77
CA LYS A 487 -28.21 -13.37 15.98
C LYS A 487 -28.81 -11.98 16.11
N ILE A 488 -29.04 -11.32 14.97
CA ILE A 488 -29.65 -10.00 14.92
C ILE A 488 -31.16 -10.17 14.69
N PRO A 489 -32.04 -9.85 15.66
CA PRO A 489 -33.49 -10.07 15.52
C PRO A 489 -34.15 -9.26 14.40
N SER A 490 -33.58 -8.10 14.07
CA SER A 490 -34.07 -7.21 13.02
C SER A 490 -32.91 -6.73 12.16
N PHE A 491 -32.61 -7.48 11.09
CA PHE A 491 -31.63 -7.09 10.08
C PHE A 491 -32.32 -6.84 8.75
N GLU A 492 -32.29 -5.60 8.30
CA GLU A 492 -32.80 -5.11 7.01
C GLU A 492 -31.64 -4.87 6.02
N LEU A 493 -31.78 -5.43 4.82
CA LEU A 493 -30.85 -5.26 3.69
C LEU A 493 -31.66 -4.85 2.45
N LYS A 494 -31.71 -3.56 2.14
CA LYS A 494 -32.66 -3.03 1.14
C LYS A 494 -32.08 -1.96 0.22
N ASP A 495 -32.48 -1.99 -1.06
CA ASP A 495 -32.15 -0.96 -2.06
C ASP A 495 -30.64 -0.72 -2.21
N ASN A 496 -29.78 -1.74 -2.11
CA ASN A 496 -28.33 -1.59 -2.28
C ASN A 496 -27.85 -2.02 -3.68
N VAL A 497 -26.68 -1.55 -4.07
CA VAL A 497 -25.97 -1.93 -5.30
C VAL A 497 -24.61 -2.55 -4.93
N PHE A 498 -24.39 -3.79 -5.36
CA PHE A 498 -23.16 -4.55 -5.12
C PHE A 498 -22.44 -4.81 -6.46
N LEU A 499 -21.19 -4.38 -6.57
CA LEU A 499 -20.42 -4.31 -7.82
C LEU A 499 -19.04 -4.93 -7.62
N ASN A 500 -18.55 -5.66 -8.63
CA ASN A 500 -17.16 -6.14 -8.71
C ASN A 500 -16.72 -6.88 -7.44
N LEU A 501 -17.52 -7.87 -7.02
CA LEU A 501 -17.28 -8.69 -5.83
C LEU A 501 -16.79 -10.07 -6.25
N ASP A 502 -15.79 -10.09 -7.12
CA ASP A 502 -15.19 -11.24 -7.78
C ASP A 502 -13.69 -11.41 -7.46
N GLY A 503 -13.10 -10.50 -6.68
CA GLY A 503 -11.65 -10.46 -6.42
C GLY A 503 -11.03 -11.74 -5.86
N HIS A 504 -11.77 -12.61 -5.15
CA HIS A 504 -11.28 -13.94 -4.78
C HIS A 504 -12.39 -14.99 -4.65
N ASP A 505 -12.38 -15.99 -5.54
CA ASP A 505 -13.39 -17.06 -5.66
C ASP A 505 -13.78 -17.76 -4.35
N GLU A 506 -12.83 -17.98 -3.43
CA GLU A 506 -13.11 -18.66 -2.16
C GLU A 506 -13.43 -17.75 -0.96
N ARG A 507 -13.22 -16.43 -1.06
CA ARG A 507 -13.14 -15.55 0.14
C ARG A 507 -13.99 -14.29 0.04
N THR A 508 -14.29 -13.82 -1.15
CA THR A 508 -15.27 -12.74 -1.37
C THR A 508 -16.69 -13.31 -1.31
N VAL A 509 -17.09 -13.73 -0.10
CA VAL A 509 -18.43 -14.29 0.17
C VAL A 509 -19.37 -13.22 0.69
N PHE A 510 -20.67 -13.34 0.42
CA PHE A 510 -21.63 -12.33 0.87
C PHE A 510 -21.82 -12.38 2.40
N PHE A 511 -22.18 -13.55 2.92
CA PHE A 511 -22.32 -13.82 4.36
C PHE A 511 -21.53 -15.06 4.72
N SER A 512 -20.68 -14.97 5.74
CA SER A 512 -19.84 -16.09 6.20
C SER A 512 -20.53 -17.01 7.21
N ASP A 513 -21.58 -16.53 7.89
CA ASP A 513 -22.28 -17.25 8.97
C ASP A 513 -23.81 -17.21 8.74
N ALA A 514 -24.47 -18.35 8.96
CA ALA A 514 -25.91 -18.51 8.78
C ALA A 514 -26.73 -17.83 9.88
N THR A 515 -26.17 -17.59 11.08
CA THR A 515 -26.90 -16.84 12.12
C THR A 515 -26.86 -15.33 11.94
N GLY A 516 -25.96 -14.85 11.07
CA GLY A 516 -25.73 -13.45 10.74
C GLY A 516 -26.48 -12.94 9.51
N VAL A 517 -27.24 -13.79 8.82
CA VAL A 517 -27.98 -13.41 7.61
C VAL A 517 -29.14 -12.45 7.91
N PRO A 518 -29.52 -11.58 6.95
CA PRO A 518 -30.60 -10.63 7.12
C PRO A 518 -31.96 -11.30 7.33
N THR A 519 -32.81 -10.67 8.16
CA THR A 519 -34.19 -11.11 8.39
C THR A 519 -35.17 -10.56 7.34
N SER A 520 -34.77 -9.53 6.60
CA SER A 520 -35.54 -8.91 5.52
C SER A 520 -34.60 -8.45 4.42
N VAL A 521 -34.88 -8.88 3.17
CA VAL A 521 -34.13 -8.53 1.97
C VAL A 521 -35.10 -8.07 0.89
N SER A 522 -34.81 -6.94 0.23
CA SER A 522 -35.62 -6.44 -0.89
C SER A 522 -34.84 -5.51 -1.81
N SER A 523 -35.10 -5.57 -3.13
CA SER A 523 -34.66 -4.57 -4.11
C SER A 523 -33.14 -4.33 -4.17
N ASN A 524 -32.32 -5.35 -3.93
CA ASN A 524 -30.86 -5.23 -4.07
C ASN A 524 -30.41 -5.63 -5.49
N TYR A 525 -29.40 -4.95 -6.00
CA TYR A 525 -28.87 -5.14 -7.34
C TYR A 525 -27.42 -5.60 -7.27
N TYR A 526 -27.07 -6.51 -8.19
CA TYR A 526 -25.79 -7.19 -8.17
C TYR A 526 -25.18 -7.22 -9.57
N TYR A 527 -23.90 -6.87 -9.68
CA TYR A 527 -23.12 -6.95 -10.92
C TYR A 527 -21.73 -7.50 -10.64
N ASN A 528 -21.21 -8.29 -11.58
CA ASN A 528 -19.89 -8.92 -11.52
C ASN A 528 -19.55 -9.58 -10.16
N LEU A 529 -20.17 -10.74 -9.90
CA LEU A 529 -20.02 -11.48 -8.64
C LEU A 529 -19.19 -12.76 -8.85
N GLY A 530 -18.29 -13.05 -7.90
CA GLY A 530 -17.52 -14.30 -7.89
C GLY A 530 -18.37 -15.55 -7.57
N PRO A 531 -17.89 -16.75 -7.96
CA PRO A 531 -18.63 -18.02 -7.78
C PRO A 531 -18.88 -18.40 -6.32
N GLY A 532 -18.08 -17.88 -5.38
CA GLY A 532 -18.23 -18.13 -3.94
C GLY A 532 -19.28 -17.26 -3.23
N PHE A 533 -19.82 -16.24 -3.92
CA PHE A 533 -20.62 -15.16 -3.30
C PHE A 533 -21.87 -15.68 -2.55
N TRP A 534 -22.65 -16.55 -3.21
CA TRP A 534 -23.89 -17.12 -2.68
C TRP A 534 -23.70 -18.41 -1.87
N GLU A 535 -24.75 -18.86 -1.19
CA GLU A 535 -24.82 -20.21 -0.60
C GLU A 535 -24.69 -21.31 -1.65
N LYS A 536 -24.06 -22.42 -1.26
CA LYS A 536 -23.97 -23.63 -2.08
C LYS A 536 -25.33 -24.27 -2.32
N ASP A 537 -25.77 -24.31 -3.57
CA ASP A 537 -26.99 -25.00 -4.01
C ASP A 537 -26.85 -25.56 -5.46
N ASP A 538 -27.95 -26.01 -6.06
CA ASP A 538 -27.97 -26.53 -7.44
C ASP A 538 -27.65 -25.45 -8.49
N THR A 539 -27.84 -24.17 -8.15
CA THR A 539 -27.53 -23.01 -9.00
C THR A 539 -26.11 -22.49 -8.79
N ASN A 540 -25.54 -22.68 -7.60
CA ASN A 540 -24.24 -22.18 -7.16
C ASN A 540 -23.41 -23.34 -6.58
N ALA A 541 -22.99 -24.27 -7.43
CA ALA A 541 -22.31 -25.51 -7.00
C ALA A 541 -21.02 -25.25 -6.20
N ASP A 542 -20.35 -24.13 -6.46
CA ASP A 542 -19.10 -23.71 -5.82
C ASP A 542 -19.31 -22.65 -4.72
N GLY A 543 -20.57 -22.28 -4.44
CA GLY A 543 -20.95 -21.27 -3.44
C GLY A 543 -20.36 -21.56 -2.06
N LYS A 544 -19.97 -20.50 -1.36
CA LYS A 544 -19.35 -20.56 -0.01
C LYS A 544 -20.09 -19.71 1.01
N GLY A 545 -20.84 -18.70 0.56
CA GLY A 545 -21.70 -17.86 1.38
C GLY A 545 -22.78 -18.64 2.13
N LYS A 546 -23.59 -17.90 2.90
CA LYS A 546 -24.66 -18.46 3.75
C LYS A 546 -26.05 -17.89 3.47
N LEU A 547 -26.15 -16.91 2.59
CA LEU A 547 -27.43 -16.42 2.07
C LEU A 547 -27.66 -17.05 0.69
N SER A 548 -28.81 -17.69 0.49
CA SER A 548 -29.13 -18.26 -0.82
C SER A 548 -29.35 -17.15 -1.86
N GLN A 549 -29.07 -17.44 -3.12
CA GLN A 549 -29.34 -16.51 -4.22
C GLN A 549 -30.84 -16.12 -4.26
N SER A 550 -31.73 -17.07 -3.97
CA SER A 550 -33.17 -16.81 -3.96
C SER A 550 -33.60 -15.81 -2.87
N GLU A 551 -32.95 -15.84 -1.71
CA GLU A 551 -33.20 -14.90 -0.61
C GLU A 551 -32.53 -13.54 -0.88
N GLY A 552 -31.33 -13.53 -1.46
CA GLY A 552 -30.66 -12.30 -1.89
C GLY A 552 -31.45 -11.51 -2.93
N LEU A 553 -32.16 -12.20 -3.83
CA LEU A 553 -33.01 -11.61 -4.87
C LEU A 553 -34.47 -11.39 -4.44
N ALA A 554 -34.78 -11.58 -3.15
CA ALA A 554 -36.14 -11.35 -2.64
C ALA A 554 -36.60 -9.91 -2.88
N GLY A 555 -37.92 -9.71 -2.93
CA GLY A 555 -38.53 -8.38 -2.96
C GLY A 555 -38.17 -7.50 -4.17
N GLY A 556 -37.78 -8.10 -5.31
CA GLY A 556 -37.48 -7.36 -6.55
C GLY A 556 -35.99 -7.21 -6.87
N GLY A 557 -35.09 -7.91 -6.18
CA GLY A 557 -33.65 -7.87 -6.48
C GLY A 557 -33.27 -8.51 -7.82
N VAL A 558 -32.16 -8.05 -8.41
CA VAL A 558 -31.75 -8.43 -9.78
C VAL A 558 -30.23 -8.62 -9.86
N ILE A 559 -29.79 -9.70 -10.54
CA ILE A 559 -28.41 -9.81 -11.04
C ILE A 559 -28.38 -9.23 -12.45
N LEU A 560 -27.57 -8.20 -12.65
CA LEU A 560 -27.45 -7.46 -13.89
C LEU A 560 -26.47 -8.13 -14.86
N THR A 561 -26.71 -7.97 -16.16
CA THR A 561 -25.90 -8.58 -17.23
C THR A 561 -24.86 -7.64 -17.83
N SER A 562 -24.85 -6.38 -17.43
CA SER A 562 -23.93 -5.33 -17.84
C SER A 562 -23.72 -4.38 -16.66
N ASP A 563 -22.62 -3.63 -16.70
CA ASP A 563 -22.31 -2.64 -15.67
C ASP A 563 -23.49 -1.67 -15.51
N PRO A 564 -24.06 -1.51 -14.30
CA PRO A 564 -25.10 -0.51 -14.05
C PRO A 564 -24.59 0.92 -13.96
N CYS A 565 -23.27 1.11 -13.88
CA CYS A 565 -22.62 2.41 -13.74
C CYS A 565 -22.05 2.89 -15.07
N GLU A 566 -21.49 4.09 -15.07
CA GLU A 566 -20.70 4.62 -16.20
C GLU A 566 -19.46 3.75 -16.41
N ASN A 567 -18.71 3.49 -15.33
CA ASN A 567 -17.60 2.54 -15.33
C ASN A 567 -17.24 2.13 -13.89
N SER A 568 -17.91 1.10 -13.36
CA SER A 568 -17.73 0.67 -11.97
C SER A 568 -16.35 0.06 -11.69
N GLU A 569 -15.74 -0.59 -12.68
CA GLU A 569 -14.38 -1.16 -12.57
C GLU A 569 -13.34 -0.06 -12.35
N ARG A 570 -13.57 1.15 -12.89
CA ARG A 570 -12.72 2.33 -12.71
C ARG A 570 -13.18 3.25 -11.56
N GLY A 571 -14.10 2.80 -10.72
CA GLY A 571 -14.64 3.61 -9.62
C GLY A 571 -15.56 4.76 -10.05
N ILE A 572 -15.99 4.84 -11.32
CA ILE A 572 -16.97 5.82 -11.79
C ILE A 572 -18.38 5.25 -11.58
N LEU A 573 -18.89 5.47 -10.38
CA LEU A 573 -20.08 4.77 -9.87
C LEU A 573 -21.43 5.37 -10.30
N ASN A 574 -21.45 6.46 -11.05
CA ASN A 574 -22.67 7.08 -11.58
C ASN A 574 -23.55 6.06 -12.30
N ILE A 575 -24.81 5.89 -11.88
CA ILE A 575 -25.73 4.86 -12.35
C ILE A 575 -26.31 5.25 -13.72
N THR A 576 -26.09 4.39 -14.71
CA THR A 576 -26.66 4.50 -16.07
C THR A 576 -27.85 3.56 -16.28
N SER A 577 -27.97 2.51 -15.45
CA SER A 577 -29.06 1.52 -15.55
C SER A 577 -30.41 2.09 -15.14
N ALA A 578 -31.34 2.17 -16.11
CA ALA A 578 -32.71 2.62 -15.87
C ALA A 578 -33.45 1.81 -14.78
N ALA A 579 -33.20 0.50 -14.69
CA ALA A 579 -33.85 -0.37 -13.70
C ALA A 579 -33.34 -0.12 -12.27
N VAL A 580 -32.08 0.32 -12.12
CA VAL A 580 -31.50 0.69 -10.82
C VAL A 580 -31.99 2.08 -10.40
N LEU A 581 -32.02 3.04 -11.35
CA LEU A 581 -32.55 4.39 -11.13
C LEU A 581 -34.05 4.39 -10.77
N GLU A 582 -34.88 3.59 -11.45
CA GLU A 582 -36.33 3.49 -11.15
C GLU A 582 -36.58 2.95 -9.73
N ALA A 583 -35.74 2.02 -9.26
CA ALA A 583 -35.83 1.47 -7.91
C ALA A 583 -35.15 2.34 -6.84
N GLN A 584 -34.42 3.39 -7.24
CA GLN A 584 -33.61 4.22 -6.34
C GLN A 584 -32.65 3.40 -5.46
N ALA A 585 -32.05 2.36 -6.04
CA ALA A 585 -31.12 1.48 -5.35
C ALA A 585 -29.66 1.95 -5.48
N GLY A 586 -28.90 1.86 -4.38
CA GLY A 586 -27.52 2.34 -4.27
C GLY A 586 -27.40 3.63 -3.46
N ASP A 587 -26.15 4.10 -3.28
CA ASP A 587 -25.89 5.43 -2.71
C ASP A 587 -26.44 6.51 -3.66
N PRO A 588 -27.36 7.38 -3.19
CA PRO A 588 -27.97 8.41 -4.02
C PRO A 588 -26.99 9.45 -4.57
N ARG A 589 -25.74 9.48 -4.10
CA ARG A 589 -24.63 10.21 -4.73
C ARG A 589 -24.50 9.93 -6.22
N TRP A 590 -24.87 8.73 -6.64
CA TRP A 590 -24.57 8.22 -7.97
C TRP A 590 -25.77 8.26 -8.93
N PHE A 591 -26.94 8.76 -8.53
CA PHE A 591 -28.12 8.78 -9.42
C PHE A 591 -28.07 9.87 -10.49
N GLU A 592 -27.13 10.80 -10.38
CA GLU A 592 -26.88 11.81 -11.40
C GLU A 592 -26.07 11.22 -12.54
N ALA A 593 -26.34 11.68 -13.77
CA ALA A 593 -25.53 11.32 -14.92
C ALA A 593 -24.08 11.74 -14.71
N TYR A 594 -23.14 10.88 -15.12
CA TYR A 594 -21.74 11.25 -15.14
C TYR A 594 -21.53 12.47 -16.04
N VAL A 595 -20.80 13.46 -15.54
CA VAL A 595 -20.33 14.60 -16.32
C VAL A 595 -18.81 14.48 -16.27
N GLU A 596 -18.23 14.15 -17.41
CA GLU A 596 -16.78 14.14 -17.55
C GLU A 596 -16.24 15.53 -17.23
N GLN A 597 -15.30 15.62 -16.29
CA GLN A 597 -14.69 16.90 -16.00
C GLN A 597 -13.87 17.35 -17.21
N PRO A 598 -13.99 18.61 -17.64
CA PRO A 598 -13.15 19.11 -18.71
C PRO A 598 -11.70 18.96 -18.30
N ASP A 599 -10.86 18.60 -19.28
CA ASP A 599 -9.43 18.51 -19.05
C ASP A 599 -8.90 19.82 -18.46
N PRO A 600 -8.10 19.76 -17.39
CA PRO A 600 -7.47 20.96 -16.85
C PRO A 600 -6.54 21.60 -17.88
N ASP A 601 -6.40 22.92 -17.80
CA ASP A 601 -5.36 23.63 -18.55
C ASP A 601 -3.98 23.14 -18.10
N LEU A 602 -3.05 22.97 -19.05
CA LEU A 602 -1.66 22.67 -18.73
C LEU A 602 -1.02 23.84 -17.97
N VAL A 603 -0.27 23.53 -16.92
CA VAL A 603 0.59 24.48 -16.21
C VAL A 603 2.06 24.24 -16.56
N PRO A 604 2.92 25.27 -16.60
CA PRO A 604 4.34 25.07 -16.87
C PRO A 604 4.98 24.12 -15.86
N VAL A 605 5.69 23.11 -16.37
CA VAL A 605 6.41 22.12 -15.57
C VAL A 605 7.61 22.77 -14.88
N GLU A 606 7.77 22.53 -13.58
CA GLU A 606 8.91 23.01 -12.79
C GLU A 606 10.20 22.22 -13.10
N TYR A 607 11.36 22.83 -12.88
CA TYR A 607 12.63 22.12 -13.09
C TYR A 607 12.84 20.99 -12.08
N GLY A 608 13.37 19.87 -12.56
CA GLY A 608 13.57 18.65 -11.76
C GLY A 608 12.33 17.76 -11.69
N TYR A 609 11.22 18.16 -12.33
CA TYR A 609 10.04 17.33 -12.42
C TYR A 609 10.31 16.08 -13.26
N THR A 610 10.01 14.93 -12.69
CA THR A 610 10.13 13.61 -13.30
C THR A 610 8.76 12.95 -13.24
N TRP A 611 8.32 12.38 -14.36
CA TRP A 611 7.05 11.67 -14.41
C TRP A 611 7.23 10.21 -14.03
N ASP A 612 6.35 9.69 -13.17
CA ASP A 612 6.21 8.25 -12.98
C ASP A 612 5.36 7.69 -14.12
N LEU A 613 6.03 7.18 -15.15
CA LEU A 613 5.38 6.69 -16.36
C LEU A 613 4.67 5.33 -16.16
N THR A 614 4.73 4.77 -14.95
CA THR A 614 4.08 3.50 -14.57
C THR A 614 2.84 3.70 -13.71
N ASP A 615 2.53 4.96 -13.35
CA ASP A 615 1.38 5.33 -12.52
C ASP A 615 0.05 5.19 -13.28
N THR A 616 -0.55 4.00 -13.21
CA THR A 616 -1.84 3.69 -13.80
C THR A 616 -3.00 4.45 -13.13
N ASP A 617 -2.83 4.93 -11.90
CA ASP A 617 -3.87 5.71 -11.21
C ASP A 617 -3.97 7.12 -11.81
N THR A 618 -2.83 7.75 -12.11
CA THR A 618 -2.79 9.05 -12.78
C THR A 618 -3.14 8.95 -14.27
N PHE A 619 -2.56 7.97 -14.97
CA PHE A 619 -2.56 7.94 -16.44
C PHE A 619 -3.54 6.96 -17.08
N TYR A 620 -4.12 6.04 -16.30
CA TYR A 620 -4.90 4.88 -16.77
C TYR A 620 -4.06 3.83 -17.51
N ASP A 621 -4.46 2.57 -17.47
CA ASP A 621 -3.76 1.48 -18.18
C ASP A 621 -3.65 1.74 -19.70
N VAL A 622 -4.67 2.37 -20.27
CA VAL A 622 -4.73 2.70 -21.70
C VAL A 622 -5.37 4.06 -21.90
N ILE A 623 -4.69 4.91 -22.67
CA ILE A 623 -5.16 6.23 -23.09
C ILE A 623 -5.69 6.11 -24.51
N GLU A 624 -7.00 5.93 -24.64
CA GLU A 624 -7.70 5.68 -25.92
C GLU A 624 -8.27 6.95 -26.56
N GLU A 625 -8.27 8.07 -25.85
CA GLU A 625 -8.72 9.38 -26.34
C GLU A 625 -7.86 10.51 -25.79
N SER A 626 -7.92 11.68 -26.45
CA SER A 626 -7.14 12.85 -26.05
C SER A 626 -7.61 13.36 -24.69
N CYS A 627 -6.68 13.51 -23.75
CA CYS A 627 -6.97 13.96 -22.39
C CYS A 627 -5.78 14.74 -21.78
N VAL A 628 -5.96 15.35 -20.61
CA VAL A 628 -4.87 15.93 -19.81
C VAL A 628 -4.74 15.20 -18.48
N ARG A 629 -3.60 14.53 -18.25
CA ARG A 629 -3.30 13.77 -17.02
C ARG A 629 -1.83 13.95 -16.62
N GLY A 630 -1.54 13.96 -15.32
CA GLY A 630 -0.17 14.19 -14.82
C GLY A 630 0.51 15.46 -15.34
N ASN A 631 -0.28 16.53 -15.57
CA ASN A 631 0.14 17.76 -16.25
C ASN A 631 0.77 17.53 -17.64
N THR A 632 0.27 16.52 -18.35
CA THR A 632 0.61 16.21 -19.73
C THR A 632 -0.67 16.09 -20.55
N LYS A 633 -0.64 16.58 -21.77
CA LYS A 633 -1.70 16.46 -22.75
C LYS A 633 -1.40 15.27 -23.65
N PHE A 634 -2.24 14.25 -23.58
CA PHE A 634 -2.24 13.14 -24.51
C PHE A 634 -3.07 13.51 -25.74
N ILE A 635 -2.56 13.16 -26.91
CA ILE A 635 -3.15 13.43 -28.21
C ILE A 635 -3.37 12.08 -28.87
N VAL A 636 -4.61 11.59 -28.73
CA VAL A 636 -5.04 10.28 -29.22
C VAL A 636 -6.35 10.46 -29.99
N THR A 637 -6.37 9.97 -31.22
CA THR A 637 -7.55 9.95 -32.10
C THR A 637 -7.89 8.54 -32.57
N SER A 638 -6.89 7.67 -32.78
CA SER A 638 -7.11 6.28 -33.20
C SER A 638 -6.10 5.27 -32.67
N SER A 639 -4.92 5.74 -32.23
CA SER A 639 -3.82 4.88 -31.80
C SER A 639 -3.51 5.16 -30.32
N PRO A 640 -3.82 4.22 -29.42
CA PRO A 640 -3.71 4.45 -27.98
C PRO A 640 -2.27 4.55 -27.50
N ILE A 641 -2.08 5.09 -26.30
CA ILE A 641 -0.84 4.97 -25.54
C ILE A 641 -1.12 4.07 -24.35
N ASN A 642 -0.35 2.99 -24.18
CA ASN A 642 -0.52 2.08 -23.05
C ASN A 642 0.42 2.51 -21.92
N VAL A 643 -0.05 2.41 -20.68
CA VAL A 643 0.77 2.56 -19.47
C VAL A 643 1.15 1.15 -19.03
N THR A 644 2.45 0.87 -19.02
CA THR A 644 3.00 -0.47 -18.77
C THR A 644 3.88 -0.44 -17.54
N GLU A 645 4.28 -1.62 -17.04
CA GLU A 645 5.27 -1.73 -15.95
C GLU A 645 6.63 -1.10 -16.29
N ASP A 646 6.88 -0.87 -17.58
CA ASP A 646 8.12 -0.32 -18.13
C ASP A 646 7.99 1.16 -18.55
N GLY A 647 6.80 1.77 -18.46
CA GLY A 647 6.50 3.15 -18.85
C GLY A 647 5.45 3.29 -19.96
N PHE A 648 5.47 4.41 -20.70
CA PHE A 648 4.48 4.69 -21.76
C PHE A 648 4.84 4.02 -23.08
N GLU A 649 4.00 3.09 -23.53
CA GLU A 649 4.09 2.47 -24.85
C GLU A 649 3.30 3.30 -25.88
N PHE A 650 4.02 3.98 -26.76
CA PHE A 650 3.41 4.58 -27.96
C PHE A 650 3.11 3.46 -28.96
N THR A 651 1.83 3.13 -29.21
CA THR A 651 1.47 1.93 -29.98
C THR A 651 1.66 2.07 -31.49
N ALA A 652 1.84 3.29 -32.01
CA ALA A 652 1.99 3.57 -33.44
C ALA A 652 2.83 4.83 -33.71
N GLU A 653 3.16 5.05 -34.98
CA GLU A 653 3.68 6.34 -35.46
C GLU A 653 2.55 7.39 -35.47
N PRO A 654 2.78 8.64 -35.04
CA PRO A 654 1.73 9.66 -34.98
C PRO A 654 1.28 10.09 -36.38
N GLY A 655 0.04 10.56 -36.47
CA GLY A 655 -0.38 11.42 -37.57
C GLY A 655 0.11 12.86 -37.36
N PHE A 656 0.03 13.69 -38.41
CA PHE A 656 0.42 15.10 -38.34
C PHE A 656 -0.56 16.00 -39.09
N GLU A 657 -0.89 17.13 -38.48
CA GLU A 657 -1.59 18.22 -39.16
C GLU A 657 -0.68 18.94 -40.17
N TYR A 658 -1.28 19.78 -41.02
CA TYR A 658 -0.55 20.55 -42.05
C TYR A 658 0.58 21.44 -41.47
N ALA A 659 0.46 21.85 -40.19
CA ALA A 659 1.45 22.67 -39.49
C ALA A 659 2.55 21.87 -38.77
N GLY A 660 2.55 20.54 -38.88
CA GLY A 660 3.55 19.65 -38.28
C GLY A 660 3.28 19.27 -36.82
N THR A 661 2.15 19.70 -36.24
CA THR A 661 1.70 19.26 -34.91
C THR A 661 1.20 17.81 -34.99
N PRO A 662 1.63 16.91 -34.08
CA PRO A 662 1.11 15.55 -34.04
C PRO A 662 -0.38 15.54 -33.65
N ASP A 663 -1.18 14.69 -34.30
CA ASP A 663 -2.64 14.58 -34.11
C ASP A 663 -3.13 13.18 -33.67
N ASP A 664 -2.21 12.25 -33.43
CA ASP A 664 -2.49 10.92 -32.87
C ASP A 664 -1.23 10.37 -32.18
N CYS A 665 -1.38 9.41 -31.26
CA CYS A 665 -0.30 8.71 -30.55
C CYS A 665 0.87 9.61 -30.09
N ALA A 666 0.56 10.75 -29.47
CA ALA A 666 1.56 11.70 -28.98
C ALA A 666 1.19 12.23 -27.60
N MET A 667 2.18 12.78 -26.89
CA MET A 667 1.95 13.54 -25.67
C MET A 667 2.64 14.91 -25.75
N ALA A 668 2.22 15.85 -24.91
CA ALA A 668 2.84 17.14 -24.76
C ALA A 668 2.78 17.66 -23.33
N PHE A 669 3.72 18.52 -22.94
CA PHE A 669 3.65 19.27 -21.69
C PHE A 669 4.11 20.71 -21.90
N LEU A 670 3.68 21.60 -21.01
CA LEU A 670 3.96 23.02 -21.10
C LEU A 670 5.23 23.35 -20.29
N VAL A 671 6.09 24.22 -20.81
CA VAL A 671 7.28 24.72 -20.12
C VAL A 671 7.36 26.24 -20.20
N ASP A 672 8.08 26.88 -19.26
CA ASP A 672 8.32 28.32 -19.23
C ASP A 672 9.83 28.62 -19.17
N GLY A 673 10.41 28.92 -20.34
CA GLY A 673 11.83 29.24 -20.46
C GLY A 673 12.78 28.06 -20.74
N PRO A 674 14.10 28.30 -20.62
CA PRO A 674 15.13 27.39 -21.12
C PRO A 674 15.36 26.15 -20.24
N GLY A 675 15.36 24.97 -20.84
CA GLY A 675 15.65 23.71 -20.15
C GLY A 675 15.94 22.58 -21.12
N SER A 676 15.90 21.34 -20.64
CA SER A 676 16.05 20.14 -21.46
C SER A 676 15.03 19.07 -21.09
N VAL A 677 14.61 18.29 -22.07
CA VAL A 677 14.00 16.98 -21.84
C VAL A 677 15.11 15.96 -21.65
N VAL A 678 15.03 15.15 -20.60
CA VAL A 678 15.84 13.93 -20.45
C VAL A 678 14.89 12.74 -20.51
N LEU A 679 15.14 11.80 -21.41
CA LEU A 679 14.27 10.63 -21.58
C LEU A 679 15.02 9.37 -22.01
N SER A 680 14.45 8.22 -21.67
CA SER A 680 14.94 6.89 -22.04
C SER A 680 13.92 6.17 -22.92
N ALA A 681 14.40 5.43 -23.92
CA ALA A 681 13.56 4.73 -24.88
C ALA A 681 13.93 3.25 -24.97
N MET A 682 12.93 2.37 -24.96
CA MET A 682 13.05 0.92 -25.08
C MET A 682 12.22 0.40 -26.26
N ALA A 683 12.70 -0.61 -26.98
CA ALA A 683 11.94 -1.28 -28.04
C ALA A 683 12.26 -2.78 -28.07
N ASP A 684 11.26 -3.61 -28.41
CA ASP A 684 11.40 -5.07 -28.65
C ASP A 684 11.95 -5.39 -30.07
N GLY A 685 12.37 -4.36 -30.81
CA GLY A 685 12.60 -4.39 -32.26
C GLY A 685 14.00 -4.01 -32.74
N SER A 686 14.07 -2.89 -33.49
CA SER A 686 15.23 -2.50 -34.31
C SER A 686 16.06 -1.38 -33.68
N SER A 687 17.36 -1.32 -33.99
CA SER A 687 18.25 -0.26 -33.50
C SER A 687 17.96 1.15 -34.06
N ASN A 688 16.93 1.32 -34.89
CA ASN A 688 16.54 2.61 -35.48
C ASN A 688 15.24 3.17 -34.89
N ASP A 689 14.58 2.43 -34.01
CA ASP A 689 13.34 2.86 -33.38
C ASP A 689 13.69 3.98 -32.39
N HIS A 690 12.88 5.05 -32.32
CA HIS A 690 13.20 6.23 -31.53
C HIS A 690 11.96 7.02 -31.11
N ILE A 691 12.13 7.77 -30.03
CA ILE A 691 11.21 8.80 -29.56
C ILE A 691 11.71 10.14 -30.08
N THR A 692 10.83 10.91 -30.71
CA THR A 692 11.09 12.26 -31.20
C THR A 692 10.60 13.29 -30.20
N VAL A 693 11.41 14.32 -29.99
CA VAL A 693 11.05 15.50 -29.19
C VAL A 693 10.91 16.69 -30.12
N ALA A 694 9.75 17.34 -30.08
CA ALA A 694 9.45 18.55 -30.83
C ALA A 694 8.93 19.65 -29.89
N TYR A 695 8.84 20.89 -30.38
CA TYR A 695 8.30 22.01 -29.60
C TYR A 695 7.51 22.99 -30.46
N GLY A 696 6.62 23.74 -29.82
CA GLY A 696 5.75 24.71 -30.48
C GLY A 696 5.32 25.86 -29.56
N PRO A 697 4.57 26.85 -30.09
CA PRO A 697 3.88 27.83 -29.26
C PRO A 697 2.85 27.17 -28.33
N ALA A 698 2.56 27.81 -27.19
CA ALA A 698 1.62 27.30 -26.18
C ALA A 698 0.19 27.04 -26.72
N ASP A 699 -0.21 27.69 -27.82
CA ASP A 699 -1.50 27.49 -28.47
C ASP A 699 -1.57 26.23 -29.37
N GLY A 700 -0.45 25.52 -29.52
CA GLY A 700 -0.33 24.30 -30.32
C GLY A 700 -0.43 24.49 -31.84
N SER A 701 -0.34 25.73 -32.33
CA SER A 701 -0.54 26.07 -33.75
C SER A 701 0.52 25.51 -34.72
N SER A 702 1.66 25.03 -34.21
CA SER A 702 2.71 24.37 -34.99
C SER A 702 3.66 23.58 -34.10
N ALA A 703 4.41 22.63 -34.66
CA ALA A 703 5.50 21.96 -33.94
C ALA A 703 6.76 21.84 -34.82
N THR A 704 7.93 21.95 -34.20
CA THR A 704 9.25 21.83 -34.82
C THR A 704 10.07 20.79 -34.08
N VAL A 705 10.63 19.82 -34.81
CA VAL A 705 11.50 18.78 -34.23
C VAL A 705 12.78 19.38 -33.66
N ALA A 706 13.09 19.07 -32.41
CA ALA A 706 14.31 19.49 -31.72
C ALA A 706 15.35 18.37 -31.60
N GLY A 707 14.90 17.11 -31.45
CA GLY A 707 15.80 15.98 -31.26
C GLY A 707 15.08 14.64 -31.20
N ALA A 708 15.82 13.58 -30.91
CA ALA A 708 15.30 12.24 -30.74
C ALA A 708 16.16 11.39 -29.80
N ALA A 709 15.54 10.46 -29.09
CA ALA A 709 16.18 9.40 -28.30
C ALA A 709 15.97 8.05 -28.98
N TYR A 710 17.06 7.39 -29.33
CA TYR A 710 17.01 6.08 -29.98
C TYR A 710 16.79 4.97 -28.94
N ALA A 711 16.04 3.94 -29.31
CA ALA A 711 15.79 2.79 -28.47
C ALA A 711 17.11 2.13 -28.01
N GLY A 712 17.20 1.87 -26.70
CA GLY A 712 18.40 1.39 -26.02
C GLY A 712 19.40 2.47 -25.61
N ALA A 713 19.14 3.75 -25.91
CA ALA A 713 19.87 4.86 -25.32
C ALA A 713 19.20 5.30 -24.02
N GLU A 714 19.94 5.21 -22.92
CA GLU A 714 19.51 5.69 -21.61
C GLU A 714 19.80 7.20 -21.48
N ARG A 715 18.87 7.92 -20.86
CA ARG A 715 18.97 9.34 -20.46
C ARG A 715 19.41 10.26 -21.60
N THR A 716 18.80 10.10 -22.77
CA THR A 716 19.03 10.99 -23.90
C THR A 716 18.50 12.39 -23.57
N LYS A 717 19.36 13.40 -23.73
CA LYS A 717 19.03 14.79 -23.45
C LYS A 717 18.77 15.60 -24.73
N VAL A 718 17.62 16.27 -24.80
CA VAL A 718 17.25 17.22 -25.85
C VAL A 718 17.10 18.60 -25.23
N ALA A 719 18.03 19.52 -25.55
CA ALA A 719 18.13 20.82 -24.91
C ALA A 719 17.48 21.96 -25.72
N PHE A 720 16.89 22.91 -25.00
CA PHE A 720 16.24 24.11 -25.52
C PHE A 720 16.88 25.39 -24.94
N PRO A 721 18.17 25.66 -25.23
CA PRO A 721 18.87 26.82 -24.67
C PRO A 721 18.32 28.17 -25.16
N ASP A 722 17.58 28.16 -26.27
CA ASP A 722 17.11 29.37 -26.94
C ASP A 722 15.72 29.83 -26.48
N PHE A 723 15.04 29.08 -25.60
CA PHE A 723 13.79 29.53 -25.00
C PHE A 723 14.06 30.70 -24.04
N LEU A 724 13.20 31.71 -24.06
CA LEU A 724 13.32 32.88 -23.20
C LEU A 724 12.48 32.69 -21.93
N SER A 725 13.01 33.06 -20.78
CA SER A 725 12.24 33.04 -19.52
C SER A 725 11.00 33.95 -19.62
N GLY A 726 9.84 33.42 -19.26
CA GLY A 726 8.53 34.06 -19.43
C GLY A 726 7.85 33.74 -20.76
N GLU A 727 8.47 32.96 -21.66
CA GLU A 727 7.86 32.44 -22.89
C GLU A 727 7.45 30.98 -22.70
N GLN A 728 6.15 30.72 -22.87
CA GLN A 728 5.59 29.38 -22.73
C GLN A 728 5.63 28.60 -24.06
N HIS A 729 6.08 27.36 -23.98
CA HIS A 729 6.19 26.44 -25.12
C HIS A 729 5.55 25.09 -24.78
N LEU A 730 4.88 24.48 -25.77
CA LEU A 730 4.54 23.07 -25.69
C LEU A 730 5.72 22.25 -26.17
N VAL A 731 6.13 21.27 -25.39
CA VAL A 731 7.09 20.24 -25.78
C VAL A 731 6.30 18.98 -26.11
N TYR A 732 6.42 18.50 -27.34
CA TYR A 732 5.76 17.30 -27.85
C TYR A 732 6.71 16.11 -27.85
N ILE A 733 6.18 14.94 -27.51
CA ILE A 733 6.88 13.66 -27.51
C ILE A 733 6.02 12.65 -28.28
N TYR A 734 6.64 11.97 -29.25
CA TYR A 734 5.98 10.93 -30.04
C TYR A 734 7.01 9.94 -30.62
N ALA A 735 6.61 8.70 -30.88
CA ALA A 735 7.51 7.66 -31.38
C ALA A 735 7.42 7.46 -32.89
N CYS A 736 8.44 6.87 -33.51
CA CYS A 736 8.41 6.49 -34.93
C CYS A 736 7.68 5.15 -35.21
N GLY A 737 6.96 4.61 -34.22
CA GLY A 737 6.35 3.28 -34.18
C GLY A 737 6.22 2.78 -32.74
N PRO A 738 5.94 1.48 -32.52
CA PRO A 738 5.90 0.87 -31.18
C PRO A 738 7.21 1.05 -30.41
N VAL A 739 7.22 1.96 -29.43
CA VAL A 739 8.38 2.26 -28.57
C VAL A 739 7.87 2.60 -27.17
N ILE A 740 8.56 2.07 -26.15
CA ILE A 740 8.29 2.37 -24.75
C ILE A 740 9.20 3.51 -24.29
N MET A 741 8.62 4.55 -23.71
CA MET A 741 9.34 5.58 -22.97
C MET A 741 9.39 5.18 -21.50
N SER A 742 10.59 4.97 -20.97
CA SER A 742 10.76 4.43 -19.62
C SER A 742 11.18 5.46 -18.57
N GLU A 743 11.71 6.61 -19.02
CA GLU A 743 12.05 7.74 -18.15
C GLU A 743 11.70 9.04 -18.89
N LEU A 744 11.22 10.03 -18.15
CA LEU A 744 10.98 11.37 -18.65
C LEU A 744 11.17 12.41 -17.54
N SER A 745 11.96 13.45 -17.80
CA SER A 745 12.07 14.61 -16.92
C SER A 745 12.32 15.93 -17.66
N TRP A 746 11.96 17.03 -17.00
CA TRP A 746 12.27 18.40 -17.41
C TRP A 746 13.31 19.01 -16.48
N VAL A 747 14.47 19.40 -17.02
CA VAL A 747 15.63 19.87 -16.22
C VAL A 747 16.14 21.23 -16.67
N GLU A 748 16.75 21.98 -15.75
CA GLU A 748 17.31 23.31 -16.03
C GLU A 748 18.58 23.26 -16.91
N ASP A 749 19.29 22.12 -16.91
CA ASP A 749 20.55 22.00 -17.65
C ASP A 749 20.34 22.03 -19.17
N THR A 750 20.78 23.10 -19.82
CA THR A 750 20.69 23.30 -21.28
C THR A 750 21.96 22.90 -22.05
N ASN A 751 22.95 22.31 -21.38
CA ASN A 751 24.20 21.92 -22.04
C ASN A 751 23.99 20.74 -23.00
N THR A 752 24.30 20.91 -24.28
CA THR A 752 24.14 19.88 -25.33
C THR A 752 25.26 18.80 -25.35
N GLY A 753 26.12 18.77 -24.32
CA GLY A 753 27.22 17.80 -24.18
C GLY A 753 26.87 16.60 -23.30
N THR A 754 27.86 15.71 -23.06
CA THR A 754 27.75 14.63 -22.07
C THR A 754 27.34 15.20 -20.71
N ALA A 755 26.48 14.47 -19.99
CA ALA A 755 26.04 14.83 -18.65
C ALA A 755 27.24 15.24 -17.77
N PRO A 756 27.18 16.41 -17.09
CA PRO A 756 28.25 16.81 -16.20
C PRO A 756 28.40 15.80 -15.06
N VAL A 757 29.63 15.28 -14.90
CA VAL A 757 30.03 14.39 -13.81
C VAL A 757 30.11 15.21 -12.52
N LEU A 758 29.55 14.70 -11.42
CA LEU A 758 29.67 15.34 -10.11
C LEU A 758 31.13 15.49 -9.68
N ALA A 759 31.42 16.52 -8.88
CA ALA A 759 32.76 16.71 -8.35
C ALA A 759 33.13 15.55 -7.40
N VAL A 760 34.40 15.13 -7.45
CA VAL A 760 34.92 14.09 -6.56
C VAL A 760 34.91 14.61 -5.11
N PRO A 761 34.34 13.88 -4.14
CA PRO A 761 34.39 14.23 -2.73
C PRO A 761 35.83 14.53 -2.27
N SER A 762 36.04 15.69 -1.64
CA SER A 762 37.34 16.16 -1.17
C SER A 762 37.39 16.35 0.34
N ASN A 763 38.60 16.49 0.89
CA ASN A 763 38.86 16.75 2.31
C ASN A 763 38.31 15.67 3.25
N LEU A 764 38.38 14.40 2.84
CA LEU A 764 38.03 13.28 3.70
C LEU A 764 38.85 13.33 5.00
N ALA A 765 38.16 13.35 6.13
CA ALA A 765 38.76 13.45 7.46
C ALA A 765 38.07 12.49 8.43
N LEU A 766 38.87 11.69 9.14
CA LEU A 766 38.40 10.87 10.25
C LEU A 766 38.54 11.66 11.55
N SER A 767 37.53 11.62 12.40
CA SER A 767 37.59 12.19 13.74
C SER A 767 38.75 11.60 14.55
N GLU A 768 39.01 10.30 14.37
CA GLU A 768 40.16 9.58 14.91
C GLU A 768 40.74 8.65 13.83
N PRO A 769 42.00 8.81 13.41
CA PRO A 769 42.61 7.96 12.37
C PRO A 769 42.96 6.54 12.87
N SER A 770 43.00 6.34 14.20
CA SER A 770 43.18 5.02 14.79
C SER A 770 42.60 4.95 16.19
N VAL A 771 42.04 3.79 16.54
CA VAL A 771 41.56 3.48 17.89
C VAL A 771 42.06 2.10 18.33
N ASP A 772 41.85 1.76 19.59
CA ASP A 772 42.15 0.42 20.12
C ASP A 772 40.90 -0.48 19.99
N ASP A 773 41.07 -1.81 19.96
CA ASP A 773 40.00 -2.81 19.82
C ASP A 773 39.02 -2.88 21.02
N THR A 774 39.24 -2.05 22.02
CA THR A 774 38.35 -1.81 23.17
C THR A 774 37.54 -0.52 23.04
N TYR A 775 37.75 0.25 21.97
CA TYR A 775 37.04 1.50 21.72
C TYR A 775 35.57 1.23 21.40
N SER A 776 34.69 1.76 22.24
CA SER A 776 33.23 1.61 22.15
C SER A 776 32.51 2.83 21.57
N GLY A 777 33.25 3.87 21.17
CA GLY A 777 32.69 5.06 20.54
C GLY A 777 32.57 4.90 19.01
N THR A 778 32.11 5.97 18.36
CA THR A 778 32.00 6.05 16.90
C THR A 778 33.12 6.92 16.33
N VAL A 779 33.65 6.53 15.18
CA VAL A 779 34.61 7.33 14.40
C VAL A 779 33.87 7.92 13.21
N THR A 780 33.74 9.24 13.17
CA THR A 780 33.04 9.94 12.10
C THR A 780 34.01 10.27 10.97
N LEU A 781 33.71 9.81 9.77
CA LEU A 781 34.30 10.26 8.51
C LEU A 781 33.48 11.45 7.98
N THR A 782 34.13 12.56 7.65
CA THR A 782 33.50 13.71 6.99
C THR A 782 34.21 14.10 5.71
N TRP A 783 33.51 14.77 4.80
CA TRP A 783 34.06 15.34 3.56
C TRP A 783 33.35 16.67 3.22
N ASP A 784 33.83 17.37 2.19
CA ASP A 784 33.13 18.55 1.68
C ASP A 784 31.86 18.14 0.92
N GLU A 785 30.76 18.85 1.17
CA GLU A 785 29.52 18.66 0.41
C GLU A 785 29.74 18.93 -1.09
N VAL A 786 29.34 17.98 -1.92
CA VAL A 786 29.36 18.07 -3.38
C VAL A 786 28.03 18.67 -3.84
N PRO A 787 28.03 19.84 -4.50
CA PRO A 787 26.80 20.42 -5.04
C PRO A 787 26.08 19.44 -5.98
N TYR A 788 24.76 19.38 -5.88
CA TYR A 788 23.88 18.49 -6.67
C TYR A 788 24.01 16.98 -6.37
N ALA A 789 24.77 16.58 -5.36
CA ALA A 789 24.74 15.20 -4.87
C ALA A 789 23.48 14.97 -4.02
N GLY A 790 22.69 13.96 -4.36
CA GLY A 790 21.55 13.53 -3.54
C GLY A 790 21.94 12.49 -2.49
N SER A 791 23.05 11.78 -2.72
CA SER A 791 23.63 10.84 -1.76
C SER A 791 25.13 10.63 -1.99
N TYR A 792 25.76 9.85 -1.11
CA TYR A 792 27.15 9.44 -1.21
C TYR A 792 27.29 7.95 -0.93
N LYS A 793 28.11 7.29 -1.73
CA LYS A 793 28.48 5.89 -1.56
C LYS A 793 29.84 5.80 -0.86
N VAL A 794 29.86 5.27 0.36
CA VAL A 794 31.06 5.06 1.18
C VAL A 794 31.50 3.61 1.08
N THR A 795 32.76 3.35 0.74
CA THR A 795 33.31 2.01 0.62
C THR A 795 34.43 1.80 1.64
N VAL A 796 34.29 0.83 2.54
CA VAL A 796 35.28 0.44 3.55
C VAL A 796 35.92 -0.88 3.14
N THR A 797 37.23 -0.88 2.91
CA THR A 797 38.00 -2.04 2.43
C THR A 797 38.98 -2.52 3.49
N ASP A 798 38.93 -3.79 3.86
CA ASP A 798 39.87 -4.38 4.83
C ASP A 798 41.26 -4.68 4.21
N ALA A 799 42.20 -5.15 5.03
CA ALA A 799 43.55 -5.50 4.60
C ALA A 799 43.62 -6.73 3.66
N ALA A 800 42.57 -7.55 3.61
CA ALA A 800 42.45 -8.68 2.70
C ALA A 800 41.89 -8.26 1.32
N GLY A 801 41.42 -7.01 1.18
CA GLY A 801 40.82 -6.46 -0.02
C GLY A 801 39.30 -6.66 -0.10
N THR A 802 38.66 -7.08 0.98
CA THR A 802 37.21 -7.21 1.07
C THR A 802 36.59 -5.83 1.26
N ALA A 803 35.67 -5.43 0.38
CA ALA A 803 35.01 -4.12 0.40
C ALA A 803 33.55 -4.24 0.87
N ALA A 804 33.13 -3.33 1.75
CA ALA A 804 31.75 -3.13 2.17
C ALA A 804 31.28 -1.72 1.74
N GLU A 805 30.08 -1.62 1.17
CA GLU A 805 29.53 -0.38 0.62
C GLU A 805 28.32 0.10 1.44
N TYR A 806 28.22 1.42 1.63
CA TYR A 806 27.18 2.08 2.40
C TYR A 806 26.68 3.32 1.65
N SER A 807 25.38 3.60 1.69
CA SER A 807 24.80 4.82 1.14
C SER A 807 24.42 5.79 2.26
N VAL A 808 24.73 7.08 2.09
CA VAL A 808 24.39 8.15 3.05
C VAL A 808 23.87 9.40 2.33
N SER A 809 22.94 10.13 2.95
CA SER A 809 22.32 11.33 2.36
C SER A 809 23.11 12.63 2.59
N GLY A 810 24.15 12.61 3.42
CA GLY A 810 24.92 13.80 3.80
C GLY A 810 26.43 13.56 3.78
N PRO A 811 27.24 14.62 3.98
CA PRO A 811 28.70 14.57 3.82
C PRO A 811 29.42 13.98 5.04
N SER A 812 28.83 12.97 5.67
CA SER A 812 29.33 12.34 6.90
C SER A 812 28.92 10.87 6.96
N TYR A 813 29.80 10.03 7.51
CA TYR A 813 29.55 8.61 7.77
C TYR A 813 30.16 8.19 9.10
N ASP A 814 29.37 7.50 9.90
CA ASP A 814 29.75 7.04 11.23
C ASP A 814 30.25 5.58 11.18
N LEU A 815 31.56 5.43 11.30
CA LEU A 815 32.23 4.13 11.38
C LEU A 815 32.20 3.62 12.82
N ASN A 816 31.72 2.40 13.04
CA ASN A 816 31.76 1.75 14.35
C ASN A 816 32.97 0.81 14.45
N PRO A 817 34.03 1.17 15.20
CA PRO A 817 35.22 0.33 15.29
C PRO A 817 35.00 -1.00 16.02
N SER A 818 33.96 -1.11 16.86
CA SER A 818 33.70 -2.35 17.63
C SER A 818 33.27 -3.53 16.76
N VAL A 819 32.77 -3.27 15.55
CA VAL A 819 32.44 -4.31 14.57
C VAL A 819 33.58 -4.57 13.59
N LEU A 820 34.66 -3.79 13.68
CA LEU A 820 35.87 -3.96 12.89
C LEU A 820 36.91 -4.72 13.73
N GLY A 821 37.39 -5.85 13.22
CA GLY A 821 38.51 -6.54 13.85
C GLY A 821 39.78 -5.67 13.86
N PRO A 822 40.79 -5.99 14.70
CA PRO A 822 42.09 -5.34 14.64
C PRO A 822 42.67 -5.38 13.22
N GLY A 823 43.11 -4.24 12.69
CA GLY A 823 43.56 -4.14 11.31
C GLY A 823 43.53 -2.71 10.75
N SER A 824 44.02 -2.57 9.52
CA SER A 824 43.94 -1.32 8.75
C SER A 824 42.86 -1.42 7.67
N PHE A 825 42.06 -0.36 7.57
CA PHE A 825 40.92 -0.25 6.66
C PHE A 825 41.11 0.97 5.77
N THR A 826 40.85 0.79 4.48
CA THR A 826 40.92 1.85 3.46
C THR A 826 39.50 2.31 3.13
N ILE A 827 39.21 3.60 3.24
CA ILE A 827 37.85 4.15 3.05
C ILE A 827 37.85 5.13 1.88
N THR A 828 36.88 5.00 0.97
CA THR A 828 36.66 5.91 -0.17
C THR A 828 35.20 6.35 -0.23
N VAL A 829 34.93 7.49 -0.89
CA VAL A 829 33.59 8.06 -1.02
C VAL A 829 33.34 8.47 -2.47
N GLN A 830 32.14 8.23 -2.98
CA GLN A 830 31.67 8.66 -4.31
C GLN A 830 30.38 9.47 -4.15
N ALA A 831 30.29 10.63 -4.79
CA ALA A 831 29.05 11.42 -4.82
C ALA A 831 28.11 10.88 -5.90
N VAL A 832 26.83 10.74 -5.56
CA VAL A 832 25.79 10.21 -6.43
C VAL A 832 24.70 11.29 -6.59
N PRO A 833 24.24 11.59 -7.82
CA PRO A 833 23.16 12.55 -8.02
C PRO A 833 21.88 12.09 -7.31
N ALA A 834 20.94 13.01 -7.09
CA ALA A 834 19.62 12.62 -6.62
C ALA A 834 18.99 11.64 -7.63
N GLU A 835 18.18 10.70 -7.13
CA GLU A 835 17.54 9.70 -7.97
C GLU A 835 16.70 10.33 -9.10
N THR A 836 16.13 11.50 -8.83
CA THR A 836 15.35 12.31 -9.78
C THR A 836 16.21 13.23 -10.67
N ASP A 837 17.51 13.41 -10.41
CA ASP A 837 18.40 14.21 -11.24
C ASP A 837 19.07 13.34 -12.31
N LEU A 838 18.35 13.11 -13.41
CA LEU A 838 18.84 12.38 -14.58
C LEU A 838 19.86 13.18 -15.40
N SER A 839 20.15 14.43 -15.04
CA SER A 839 21.02 15.31 -15.85
C SER A 839 22.52 15.12 -15.58
N ARG A 840 22.90 14.37 -14.54
CA ARG A 840 24.28 14.24 -14.03
C ARG A 840 24.71 12.79 -13.86
N GLU A 841 26.02 12.59 -13.95
CA GLU A 841 26.65 11.29 -13.67
C GLU A 841 27.31 11.28 -12.27
N PRO A 842 27.36 10.13 -11.57
CA PRO A 842 28.11 9.98 -10.33
C PRO A 842 29.57 10.42 -10.47
N SER A 843 30.16 10.94 -9.39
CA SER A 843 31.57 11.36 -9.41
C SER A 843 32.53 10.19 -9.61
N GLU A 844 33.80 10.46 -9.90
CA GLU A 844 34.84 9.47 -9.62
C GLU A 844 34.96 9.23 -8.09
N VAL A 845 35.54 8.09 -7.70
CA VAL A 845 35.80 7.77 -6.28
C VAL A 845 36.88 8.70 -5.70
N SER A 846 36.73 9.06 -4.43
CA SER A 846 37.71 9.90 -3.71
C SER A 846 39.08 9.22 -3.57
N GLU A 847 40.09 10.03 -3.25
CA GLU A 847 41.34 9.50 -2.70
C GLU A 847 41.05 8.76 -1.38
N PRO A 848 41.70 7.61 -1.12
CA PRO A 848 41.43 6.80 0.05
C PRO A 848 42.01 7.41 1.33
N VAL A 849 41.28 7.26 2.44
CA VAL A 849 41.80 7.49 3.81
C VAL A 849 41.97 6.16 4.54
N VAL A 850 42.93 6.10 5.47
CA VAL A 850 43.22 4.88 6.24
C VAL A 850 42.77 5.03 7.68
N PHE A 851 41.95 4.10 8.15
CA PHE A 851 41.57 3.91 9.54
C PHE A 851 42.26 2.67 10.13
N THR A 852 42.67 2.68 11.39
CA THR A 852 43.34 1.51 12.02
C THR A 852 42.75 1.17 13.39
N VAL A 853 42.37 -0.08 13.59
CA VAL A 853 42.01 -0.66 14.90
C VAL A 853 43.22 -1.42 15.44
N LYS A 854 43.74 -1.00 16.60
CA LYS A 854 44.92 -1.60 17.26
C LYS A 854 44.47 -2.66 18.25
N GLU A 855 45.10 -3.84 18.20
CA GLU A 855 44.86 -4.90 19.15
C GLU A 855 45.39 -4.54 20.56
N THR A 856 44.61 -4.84 21.60
CA THR A 856 45.04 -4.71 23.01
C THR A 856 45.29 -6.07 23.66
N LEU A 857 46.13 -6.08 24.71
CA LEU A 857 46.51 -7.31 25.40
C LEU A 857 45.38 -7.77 26.33
N LYS A 858 44.85 -8.96 26.07
CA LYS A 858 43.79 -9.63 26.81
C LYS A 858 44.37 -10.70 27.74
N THR A 859 43.69 -10.97 28.85
CA THR A 859 44.13 -12.00 29.79
C THR A 859 43.93 -13.40 29.18
N VAL A 860 44.94 -14.26 29.30
CA VAL A 860 44.90 -15.65 28.81
C VAL A 860 44.33 -16.57 29.90
N TYR A 861 43.15 -17.13 29.63
CA TYR A 861 42.39 -18.01 30.54
C TYR A 861 42.43 -19.50 30.16
N ALA A 862 42.92 -19.84 28.98
CA ALA A 862 42.98 -21.21 28.45
C ALA A 862 44.40 -21.53 27.96
N GLU A 863 44.63 -22.77 27.53
CA GLU A 863 45.85 -23.08 26.79
C GLU A 863 45.95 -22.18 25.55
N THR A 864 47.08 -21.52 25.35
CA THR A 864 47.30 -20.63 24.20
C THR A 864 48.71 -20.83 23.68
N SER A 865 48.81 -21.02 22.37
CA SER A 865 50.07 -21.29 21.68
C SER A 865 50.34 -20.26 20.59
N TRP A 866 51.53 -19.67 20.63
CA TRP A 866 52.08 -18.84 19.57
C TRP A 866 53.24 -19.57 18.93
N GLY A 867 53.25 -19.70 17.60
CA GLY A 867 54.21 -20.57 16.94
C GLY A 867 54.50 -20.23 15.49
N ALA A 868 54.89 -21.26 14.74
CA ALA A 868 55.40 -21.11 13.38
C ALA A 868 54.42 -20.39 12.44
N ALA A 869 53.11 -20.64 12.54
CA ALA A 869 52.10 -19.99 11.71
C ALA A 869 52.01 -18.48 11.98
N ASP A 870 51.99 -18.08 13.27
CA ASP A 870 51.97 -16.67 13.66
C ASP A 870 53.24 -15.95 13.18
N PHE A 871 54.40 -16.60 13.36
CA PHE A 871 55.68 -16.01 12.99
C PHE A 871 55.89 -15.97 11.47
N GLU A 872 55.31 -16.89 10.71
CA GLU A 872 55.24 -16.86 9.24
C GLU A 872 54.38 -15.69 8.75
N TYR A 873 53.19 -15.52 9.33
CA TYR A 873 52.31 -14.41 9.01
C TYR A 873 52.99 -13.06 9.30
N LEU A 874 53.62 -12.91 10.47
CA LEU A 874 54.35 -11.69 10.80
C LEU A 874 55.60 -11.48 9.94
N PHE A 875 56.27 -12.56 9.52
CA PHE A 875 57.37 -12.46 8.56
C PHE A 875 56.91 -11.90 7.22
N THR A 876 55.77 -12.39 6.70
CA THR A 876 55.25 -11.97 5.39
C THR A 876 54.63 -10.57 5.42
N THR A 877 53.88 -10.23 6.48
CA THR A 877 53.12 -8.97 6.55
C THR A 877 53.89 -7.79 7.13
N LYS A 878 54.75 -8.03 8.13
CA LYS A 878 55.51 -6.95 8.81
C LYS A 878 56.98 -6.88 8.36
N ALA A 879 57.61 -8.00 8.04
CA ALA A 879 59.04 -8.04 7.73
C ALA A 879 59.37 -8.00 6.21
N ALA A 880 58.48 -8.44 5.32
CA ALA A 880 58.78 -8.54 3.88
C ALA A 880 58.75 -7.20 3.12
N GLY A 881 58.08 -6.17 3.67
CA GLY A 881 57.98 -4.83 3.06
C GLY A 881 59.11 -3.86 3.43
N SER A 882 59.98 -4.21 4.39
CA SER A 882 61.06 -3.35 4.87
C SER A 882 62.43 -3.84 4.38
N SER A 883 63.35 -2.92 4.07
CA SER A 883 64.71 -3.25 3.58
C SER A 883 65.57 -4.03 4.59
N SER A 884 65.04 -4.29 5.79
CA SER A 884 65.65 -5.08 6.85
C SER A 884 64.57 -5.91 7.53
N THR A 885 64.77 -7.21 7.73
CA THR A 885 63.87 -8.09 8.51
C THR A 885 63.86 -7.77 10.02
N GLU A 886 64.10 -6.51 10.38
CA GLU A 886 64.25 -5.99 11.75
C GLU A 886 63.06 -5.09 12.06
N ILE A 887 62.33 -5.41 13.13
CA ILE A 887 61.21 -4.61 13.64
C ILE A 887 61.69 -3.86 14.90
N THR A 888 61.50 -2.54 14.89
CA THR A 888 61.92 -1.63 15.98
C THR A 888 60.75 -1.00 16.74
N GLU A 889 59.51 -1.25 16.30
CA GLU A 889 58.29 -0.83 16.98
C GLU A 889 57.74 -1.93 17.89
N ASP A 890 57.02 -1.53 18.94
CA ASP A 890 56.28 -2.43 19.80
C ASP A 890 54.88 -2.64 19.21
N PHE A 891 54.38 -3.86 19.21
CA PHE A 891 53.04 -4.18 18.69
C PHE A 891 52.46 -5.44 19.35
N ILE A 892 51.15 -5.58 19.28
CA ILE A 892 50.42 -6.78 19.72
C ILE A 892 49.92 -7.50 18.47
N TYR A 893 50.04 -8.82 18.47
CA TYR A 893 49.44 -9.68 17.45
C TYR A 893 49.02 -10.99 18.09
N ASN A 894 47.77 -11.39 17.85
CA ASN A 894 47.18 -12.64 18.35
C ASN A 894 47.35 -12.77 19.87
N ASN A 895 47.10 -11.68 20.59
CA ASN A 895 47.26 -11.56 22.04
C ASN A 895 48.69 -11.80 22.60
N LEU A 896 49.74 -11.68 21.77
CA LEU A 896 51.14 -11.63 22.20
C LEU A 896 51.73 -10.25 21.92
N ASN A 897 52.32 -9.63 22.94
CA ASN A 897 53.00 -8.35 22.83
C ASN A 897 54.48 -8.55 22.45
N TYR A 898 54.88 -7.98 21.32
CA TYR A 898 56.21 -8.01 20.75
C TYR A 898 56.89 -6.69 21.04
N ILE A 899 57.75 -6.68 22.05
CA ILE A 899 58.40 -5.46 22.55
C ILE A 899 59.81 -5.40 21.98
N ALA A 900 60.04 -4.54 20.99
CA ALA A 900 61.38 -4.18 20.55
C ALA A 900 62.07 -3.30 21.60
N GLY A 901 61.36 -2.29 22.09
CA GLY A 901 61.84 -1.29 23.06
C GLY A 901 62.97 -0.40 22.56
N ASP A 902 63.31 0.63 23.34
CA ASP A 902 64.27 1.67 22.92
C ASP A 902 65.67 1.10 22.56
N GLY A 903 66.09 1.35 21.32
CA GLY A 903 67.32 0.84 20.72
C GLY A 903 67.39 -0.69 20.64
N GLY A 904 66.25 -1.39 20.73
CA GLY A 904 66.11 -2.83 20.54
C GLY A 904 65.58 -3.17 19.16
N LYS A 905 65.61 -4.46 18.84
CA LYS A 905 65.04 -4.99 17.60
C LYS A 905 64.62 -6.44 17.73
N LEU A 906 63.51 -6.76 17.11
CA LEU A 906 63.01 -8.11 16.87
C LEU A 906 63.26 -8.50 15.42
N LYS A 907 63.46 -9.79 15.13
CA LYS A 907 63.62 -10.25 13.73
C LYS A 907 62.81 -11.51 13.46
N PHE A 908 61.97 -11.49 12.44
CA PHE A 908 61.28 -12.69 11.97
C PHE A 908 62.09 -13.39 10.88
N GLY A 909 61.94 -14.70 10.75
CA GLY A 909 62.58 -15.51 9.71
C GLY A 909 62.59 -16.98 10.06
N GLU A 910 63.41 -17.78 9.37
CA GLU A 910 63.51 -19.22 9.58
C GLU A 910 64.86 -19.62 10.20
N ASP A 911 64.85 -20.61 11.09
CA ASP A 911 66.06 -21.30 11.57
C ASP A 911 65.76 -22.77 11.89
N ASN A 912 66.79 -23.57 12.18
CA ASN A 912 66.63 -25.01 12.45
C ASN A 912 65.94 -25.26 13.80
N SER A 913 64.80 -25.96 13.79
CA SER A 913 64.10 -26.47 14.99
C SER A 913 64.35 -27.97 15.13
N SER A 914 64.72 -28.41 16.34
CA SER A 914 64.88 -29.83 16.66
C SER A 914 63.58 -30.56 16.97
N VAL A 915 62.49 -29.84 17.21
CA VAL A 915 61.14 -30.42 17.38
C VAL A 915 60.56 -30.82 16.02
N THR A 916 60.66 -29.94 15.03
CA THR A 916 60.15 -30.19 13.67
C THR A 916 61.12 -30.97 12.78
N GLY A 917 62.41 -31.01 13.14
CA GLY A 917 63.46 -31.67 12.36
C GLY A 917 63.81 -30.94 11.05
N ALA A 918 63.33 -29.71 10.88
CA ALA A 918 63.51 -28.87 9.69
C ALA A 918 63.67 -27.39 10.07
N LYS A 919 63.74 -26.50 9.07
CA LYS A 919 63.62 -25.06 9.31
C LYS A 919 62.19 -24.72 9.72
N ALA A 920 62.03 -23.95 10.79
CA ALA A 920 60.75 -23.43 11.26
C ALA A 920 60.83 -21.90 11.40
N PHE A 921 59.68 -21.24 11.25
CA PHE A 921 59.57 -19.81 11.49
C PHE A 921 59.76 -19.48 12.97
N ARG A 922 60.43 -18.34 13.22
CA ARG A 922 60.83 -17.91 14.56
C ARG A 922 60.83 -16.40 14.68
N VAL A 923 60.65 -15.93 15.91
CA VAL A 923 60.99 -14.57 16.30
C VAL A 923 62.35 -14.53 16.99
N GLN A 924 63.21 -13.60 16.59
CA GLN A 924 64.51 -13.36 17.19
C GLN A 924 64.45 -12.20 18.16
N LEU A 925 64.82 -12.44 19.40
CA LEU A 925 65.20 -11.38 20.33
C LEU A 925 66.63 -10.98 19.98
N GLY A 926 66.88 -9.76 19.46
CA GLY A 926 68.15 -9.42 18.80
C GLY A 926 69.36 -9.10 19.70
N GLY A 927 69.25 -9.21 21.03
CA GLY A 927 70.23 -8.73 22.00
C GLY A 927 69.87 -9.15 23.44
N SER A 928 70.44 -8.50 24.46
CA SER A 928 70.01 -8.69 25.85
C SER A 928 68.72 -7.93 26.11
N GLY A 929 67.65 -8.65 26.45
CA GLY A 929 66.34 -8.06 26.71
C GLY A 929 66.18 -7.52 28.13
N LYS A 930 65.15 -6.69 28.32
CA LYS A 930 64.67 -6.20 29.62
C LYS A 930 63.17 -6.54 29.73
N PRO A 931 62.73 -7.24 30.78
CA PRO A 931 61.32 -7.63 30.96
C PRO A 931 60.40 -6.42 30.81
N GLY A 932 59.37 -6.57 29.97
CA GLY A 932 58.35 -5.55 29.69
C GLY A 932 58.83 -4.27 29.01
N ALA A 933 60.10 -4.19 28.57
CA ALA A 933 60.67 -2.92 28.13
C ALA A 933 61.59 -2.98 26.91
N LYS A 934 62.22 -4.12 26.60
CA LYS A 934 63.15 -4.23 25.46
C LYS A 934 63.40 -5.68 25.03
N GLN A 935 63.30 -5.95 23.74
CA GLN A 935 63.57 -7.26 23.11
C GLN A 935 62.92 -8.41 23.89
N CYS A 936 61.62 -8.27 24.11
CA CYS A 936 60.81 -9.07 25.01
C CYS A 936 59.56 -9.55 24.28
N LEU A 937 59.12 -10.78 24.56
CA LEU A 937 57.75 -11.21 24.29
C LEU A 937 56.97 -11.15 25.60
N GLN A 938 55.74 -10.67 25.56
CA GLN A 938 54.93 -10.47 26.75
C GLN A 938 53.48 -10.88 26.52
N PHE A 939 52.89 -11.58 27.48
CA PHE A 939 51.46 -11.90 27.49
C PHE A 939 50.91 -11.77 28.91
N LYS A 940 49.59 -11.59 29.02
CA LYS A 940 48.88 -11.39 30.30
C LYS A 940 48.19 -12.68 30.71
N VAL A 941 48.32 -13.11 31.97
CA VAL A 941 47.82 -14.41 32.45
C VAL A 941 46.72 -14.28 33.49
N ALA A 942 45.82 -15.27 33.55
CA ALA A 942 44.73 -15.33 34.53
C ALA A 942 45.16 -15.80 35.94
N GLY A 943 46.43 -16.17 36.12
CA GLY A 943 46.95 -16.73 37.35
C GLY A 943 48.20 -17.57 37.10
N SER A 944 48.58 -18.41 38.06
CA SER A 944 49.67 -19.39 37.91
C SER A 944 49.41 -20.34 36.75
N GLY A 945 50.46 -20.94 36.21
CA GLY A 945 50.37 -21.91 35.11
C GLY A 945 51.72 -22.46 34.68
N THR A 946 51.70 -23.28 33.65
CA THR A 946 52.86 -23.89 33.02
C THR A 946 53.12 -23.22 31.68
N LEU A 947 54.34 -22.71 31.51
CA LEU A 947 54.83 -22.12 30.28
C LEU A 947 55.76 -23.12 29.58
N GLU A 948 55.51 -23.43 28.31
CA GLU A 948 56.42 -24.16 27.45
C GLU A 948 57.00 -23.24 26.37
N VAL A 949 58.33 -23.24 26.19
CA VAL A 949 59.00 -22.42 25.17
C VAL A 949 60.04 -23.25 24.42
N GLU A 950 59.93 -23.29 23.09
CA GLU A 950 61.01 -23.78 22.23
C GLU A 950 61.98 -22.64 21.88
N VAL A 951 63.24 -22.80 22.27
CA VAL A 951 64.26 -21.76 22.12
C VAL A 951 65.60 -22.32 21.61
N ALA A 952 66.29 -21.53 20.78
CA ALA A 952 67.68 -21.76 20.40
C ALA A 952 68.52 -20.47 20.48
N SER A 953 69.82 -20.62 20.66
CA SER A 953 70.76 -19.52 20.51
C SER A 953 70.82 -19.09 19.04
N SER A 954 70.83 -17.77 18.80
CA SER A 954 71.02 -17.25 17.45
C SER A 954 72.49 -17.33 16.96
N GLY A 955 73.40 -17.99 17.69
CA GLY A 955 74.82 -18.12 17.36
C GLY A 955 75.46 -19.40 17.94
N ASP A 956 76.76 -19.57 17.74
CA ASP A 956 77.46 -20.84 18.02
C ASP A 956 77.71 -21.13 19.52
N ALA A 957 77.38 -20.20 20.41
CA ALA A 957 77.50 -20.37 21.85
C ALA A 957 76.12 -20.63 22.47
N VAL A 958 76.08 -21.45 23.51
CA VAL A 958 74.92 -21.62 24.39
C VAL A 958 74.53 -20.28 25.02
N ARG A 959 73.23 -19.99 25.07
CA ARG A 959 72.64 -18.77 25.64
C ARG A 959 71.54 -19.15 26.63
N TYR A 960 70.91 -18.16 27.25
CA TYR A 960 69.93 -18.39 28.31
C TYR A 960 68.67 -17.54 28.11
N LEU A 961 67.52 -18.20 28.12
CA LEU A 961 66.20 -17.60 28.17
C LEU A 961 65.87 -17.21 29.62
N GLY A 962 65.41 -15.98 29.82
CA GLY A 962 64.86 -15.51 31.08
C GLY A 962 63.33 -15.44 31.01
N VAL A 963 62.68 -16.01 32.03
CA VAL A 963 61.22 -15.96 32.22
C VAL A 963 60.94 -15.13 33.47
N TYR A 964 60.04 -14.15 33.35
CA TYR A 964 59.71 -13.20 34.42
C TYR A 964 58.21 -13.03 34.57
N VAL A 965 57.73 -12.83 35.80
CA VAL A 965 56.40 -12.29 36.12
C VAL A 965 56.59 -10.84 36.54
N GLY A 966 56.08 -9.91 35.73
CA GLY A 966 56.51 -8.51 35.76
C GLY A 966 58.04 -8.41 35.60
N GLU A 967 58.72 -7.89 36.61
CA GLU A 967 60.19 -7.82 36.67
C GLU A 967 60.83 -8.93 37.54
N THR A 968 60.03 -9.86 38.09
CA THR A 968 60.49 -10.90 39.02
C THR A 968 60.86 -12.18 38.26
N PRO A 969 62.10 -12.70 38.36
CA PRO A 969 62.51 -13.91 37.64
C PRO A 969 61.85 -15.17 38.20
N VAL A 970 61.49 -16.11 37.32
CA VAL A 970 60.82 -17.38 37.65
C VAL A 970 61.80 -18.56 37.57
N GLY A 971 61.89 -19.34 38.65
CA GLY A 971 62.67 -20.58 38.70
C GLY A 971 64.20 -20.41 38.81
N LEU A 972 64.69 -19.19 39.05
CA LEU A 972 66.11 -18.89 39.15
C LEU A 972 66.55 -18.77 40.63
N THR A 973 67.44 -19.64 41.08
CA THR A 973 67.94 -19.64 42.48
C THR A 973 69.22 -18.85 42.70
N ASP A 974 69.90 -18.37 41.64
CA ASP A 974 71.14 -17.58 41.78
C ASP A 974 71.36 -16.62 40.61
N LEU A 975 71.09 -15.32 40.80
CA LEU A 975 71.19 -14.29 39.75
C LEU A 975 72.63 -14.00 39.29
N GLU A 976 73.66 -14.36 40.06
CA GLU A 976 75.05 -14.03 39.74
C GLU A 976 75.71 -15.00 38.74
N ALA A 977 75.04 -16.11 38.37
CA ALA A 977 75.65 -17.19 37.58
C ALA A 977 75.23 -17.27 36.08
N LYS A 978 74.40 -16.36 35.55
CA LYS A 978 73.77 -16.50 34.21
C LYS A 978 72.94 -17.80 34.05
N SER A 979 72.35 -18.30 35.13
CA SER A 979 71.65 -19.60 35.15
C SER A 979 70.19 -19.51 34.69
N GLY A 980 69.92 -18.94 33.51
CA GLY A 980 68.58 -19.02 32.90
C GLY A 980 68.28 -20.40 32.30
N TYR A 981 67.19 -20.53 31.55
CA TYR A 981 66.87 -21.77 30.82
C TYR A 981 67.78 -21.89 29.59
N GLU A 982 68.53 -22.99 29.49
CA GLU A 982 69.59 -23.15 28.49
C GLU A 982 69.05 -23.22 27.06
N ALA A 983 69.43 -22.27 26.21
CA ALA A 983 69.17 -22.28 24.78
C ALA A 983 70.40 -22.86 24.05
N PRO A 984 70.29 -24.05 23.43
CA PRO A 984 71.41 -24.69 22.74
C PRO A 984 72.03 -23.81 21.66
N ALA A 985 73.30 -24.05 21.34
CA ALA A 985 73.97 -23.39 20.23
C ALA A 985 73.22 -23.61 18.90
N LYS A 986 73.42 -22.69 17.96
CA LYS A 986 72.80 -22.70 16.64
C LYS A 986 72.90 -24.08 15.96
N GLY A 987 71.76 -24.57 15.46
CA GLY A 987 71.64 -25.89 14.82
C GLY A 987 70.88 -26.93 15.64
N SER A 988 70.51 -26.60 16.88
CA SER A 988 69.58 -27.35 17.73
C SER A 988 68.72 -26.38 18.54
N SER A 989 67.51 -26.79 18.93
CA SER A 989 66.66 -26.07 19.89
C SER A 989 66.49 -26.90 21.17
N ALA A 990 65.92 -26.30 22.21
CA ALA A 990 65.43 -27.00 23.40
C ALA A 990 64.04 -26.49 23.76
N VAL A 991 63.21 -27.40 24.29
CA VAL A 991 61.90 -27.08 24.85
C VAL A 991 62.04 -27.01 26.37
N HIS A 992 61.63 -25.89 26.96
CA HIS A 992 61.61 -25.70 28.41
C HIS A 992 60.19 -25.59 28.91
N THR A 993 59.83 -26.45 29.86
CA THR A 993 58.58 -26.39 30.60
C THR A 993 58.84 -25.73 31.96
N VAL A 994 58.17 -24.62 32.25
CA VAL A 994 58.40 -23.73 33.38
C VAL A 994 57.11 -23.54 34.16
N ASN A 995 57.08 -23.92 35.44
CA ASN A 995 55.96 -23.58 36.31
C ASN A 995 56.12 -22.13 36.79
N VAL A 996 55.11 -21.31 36.48
CA VAL A 996 55.06 -19.89 36.77
C VAL A 996 54.00 -19.63 37.83
N THR A 997 54.39 -19.01 38.94
CA THR A 997 53.44 -18.52 39.95
C THR A 997 53.11 -17.07 39.64
N ALA A 998 51.83 -16.78 39.38
CA ALA A 998 51.34 -15.45 38.99
C ALA A 998 49.93 -15.20 39.54
N ALA A 999 49.55 -13.94 39.66
CA ALA A 999 48.17 -13.52 39.94
C ALA A 999 47.43 -13.18 38.63
N ASP A 1000 46.10 -13.12 38.69
CA ASP A 1000 45.28 -12.65 37.57
C ASP A 1000 45.69 -11.24 37.14
N GLY A 1001 45.94 -11.10 35.84
CA GLY A 1001 46.38 -9.88 35.19
C GLY A 1001 47.88 -9.62 35.23
N ASP A 1002 48.69 -10.51 35.82
CA ASP A 1002 50.14 -10.41 35.76
C ASP A 1002 50.67 -10.60 34.33
N LEU A 1003 51.79 -9.94 34.04
CA LEU A 1003 52.46 -10.02 32.74
C LEU A 1003 53.63 -11.00 32.79
N VAL A 1004 53.59 -12.05 31.97
CA VAL A 1004 54.70 -12.97 31.78
C VAL A 1004 55.59 -12.45 30.65
N ASN A 1005 56.90 -12.38 30.90
CA ASN A 1005 57.88 -11.77 30.02
C ASN A 1005 59.00 -12.76 29.66
N LEU A 1006 59.28 -12.90 28.36
CA LEU A 1006 60.36 -13.72 27.82
C LEU A 1006 61.45 -12.83 27.25
N VAL A 1007 62.66 -12.96 27.79
CA VAL A 1007 63.81 -12.14 27.37
C VAL A 1007 65.05 -12.99 27.16
N SER A 1008 65.96 -12.50 26.33
CA SER A 1008 67.32 -13.03 26.32
C SER A 1008 68.17 -12.42 27.42
N MET A 1009 68.86 -13.26 28.19
CA MET A 1009 69.73 -12.82 29.29
C MET A 1009 71.09 -12.28 28.85
N SER A 1010 71.48 -12.43 27.58
CA SER A 1010 72.85 -12.05 27.18
C SER A 1010 73.00 -11.59 25.72
N SER A 1011 72.42 -12.31 24.77
CA SER A 1011 72.54 -12.04 23.33
C SER A 1011 71.48 -12.82 22.57
N GLY A 1012 71.28 -12.58 21.29
CA GLY A 1012 70.01 -12.96 20.66
C GLY A 1012 69.54 -14.43 20.75
N LEU A 1013 68.23 -14.61 20.90
CA LEU A 1013 67.58 -15.92 20.99
C LEU A 1013 66.55 -16.05 19.88
N ASN A 1014 66.42 -17.27 19.35
CA ASN A 1014 65.36 -17.67 18.44
C ASN A 1014 64.28 -18.35 19.27
N ILE A 1015 63.07 -17.81 19.26
CA ILE A 1015 61.88 -18.43 19.86
C ILE A 1015 61.03 -19.00 18.73
N PHE A 1016 60.76 -20.30 18.79
CA PHE A 1016 60.02 -21.03 17.76
C PHE A 1016 58.57 -21.29 18.16
N SER A 1017 58.33 -21.47 19.46
CA SER A 1017 56.99 -21.57 20.03
C SER A 1017 56.97 -21.05 21.46
N VAL A 1018 55.81 -20.57 21.88
CA VAL A 1018 55.46 -20.20 23.25
C VAL A 1018 54.07 -20.76 23.51
N THR A 1019 53.92 -21.63 24.50
CA THR A 1019 52.64 -22.20 24.91
C THR A 1019 52.43 -21.92 26.39
N TRP A 1020 51.29 -21.35 26.75
CA TRP A 1020 50.88 -21.13 28.13
C TRP A 1020 49.70 -22.02 28.46
N THR A 1021 49.77 -22.74 29.58
CA THR A 1021 48.70 -23.60 30.10
C THR A 1021 48.41 -23.20 31.56
N PRO A 1022 47.25 -22.62 31.91
CA PRO A 1022 46.95 -22.19 33.28
C PRO A 1022 46.99 -23.34 34.32
N GLU A 1023 47.30 -23.04 35.58
CA GLU A 1023 47.37 -24.04 36.66
C GLU A 1023 45.96 -24.53 37.00
N GLY A 1024 45.76 -25.84 37.00
CA GLY A 1024 44.42 -26.43 37.13
C GLY A 1024 43.61 -26.40 35.84
N PHE A 1025 44.19 -25.94 34.71
CA PHE A 1025 43.66 -26.20 33.38
C PHE A 1025 43.68 -27.70 33.12
N ASP A 1026 42.54 -28.31 33.33
CA ASP A 1026 42.13 -29.55 32.68
C ASP A 1026 41.18 -29.08 31.57
N PRO A 1027 41.37 -29.49 30.30
CA PRO A 1027 40.41 -29.17 29.24
C PRO A 1027 38.96 -29.58 29.60
N ASP A 1028 38.77 -30.40 30.64
CA ASP A 1028 37.49 -30.87 31.16
C ASP A 1028 37.22 -30.63 32.68
N ALA A 1029 38.08 -29.98 33.48
CA ALA A 1029 37.78 -29.81 34.93
C ALA A 1029 37.08 -28.50 35.27
N GLY A 1030 35.85 -28.62 35.77
CA GLY A 1030 35.07 -27.52 36.34
C GLY A 1030 33.77 -27.23 35.60
N ILE A 1031 33.53 -27.91 34.48
CA ILE A 1031 32.25 -27.85 33.76
C ILE A 1031 31.24 -28.70 34.53
N PRO A 1032 30.15 -28.13 35.07
CA PRO A 1032 29.00 -28.93 35.43
C PRO A 1032 28.55 -29.63 34.14
N SER A 1033 28.49 -30.96 34.12
CA SER A 1033 27.87 -31.66 33.00
C SER A 1033 26.41 -31.22 32.94
N ASP A 1034 26.08 -30.34 32.01
CA ASP A 1034 24.69 -30.13 31.62
C ASP A 1034 24.45 -31.09 30.46
N PRO A 1035 23.76 -32.23 30.69
CA PRO A 1035 23.49 -33.19 29.62
C PRO A 1035 22.70 -32.57 28.46
N GLU A 1036 22.08 -31.40 28.66
CA GLU A 1036 21.36 -30.63 27.64
C GLU A 1036 22.26 -29.63 26.89
N ALA A 1037 23.52 -29.43 27.30
CA ALA A 1037 24.46 -28.54 26.63
C ALA A 1037 25.25 -29.23 25.51
N ILE A 1038 25.62 -28.45 24.50
CA ILE A 1038 26.54 -28.83 23.45
C ILE A 1038 27.96 -28.77 24.05
N GLU A 1039 28.62 -29.93 24.09
CA GLU A 1039 29.95 -30.12 24.70
C GLU A 1039 31.03 -30.50 23.67
N GLU A 1040 30.65 -30.62 22.40
CA GLU A 1040 31.50 -30.97 21.26
C GLU A 1040 31.12 -30.12 20.04
N THR A 1041 32.04 -30.01 19.07
CA THR A 1041 31.75 -29.32 17.81
C THR A 1041 30.53 -29.94 17.15
N THR A 1042 29.48 -29.15 16.98
CA THR A 1042 28.17 -29.61 16.53
C THR A 1042 27.69 -28.72 15.40
N ASP A 1043 27.49 -29.33 14.23
CA ASP A 1043 26.77 -28.72 13.13
C ASP A 1043 25.26 -28.91 13.38
N ILE A 1044 24.61 -27.79 13.66
CA ILE A 1044 23.21 -27.78 14.09
C ILE A 1044 22.30 -28.03 12.89
N ILE A 1045 22.68 -27.58 11.69
CA ILE A 1045 21.84 -27.65 10.49
C ILE A 1045 22.08 -28.92 9.67
N SER A 1046 23.32 -29.42 9.54
CA SER A 1046 23.56 -30.64 8.72
C SER A 1046 22.93 -31.91 9.29
N SER A 1047 22.44 -31.87 10.53
CA SER A 1047 21.60 -32.91 11.12
C SER A 1047 20.24 -33.10 10.40
N PHE A 1048 19.79 -32.10 9.62
CA PHE A 1048 18.55 -32.15 8.87
C PHE A 1048 18.75 -32.67 7.44
N GLU A 1049 18.10 -33.79 7.10
CA GLU A 1049 17.99 -34.27 5.70
C GLU A 1049 17.59 -33.16 4.71
N PRO A 1050 18.44 -32.87 3.70
CA PRO A 1050 18.14 -31.92 2.64
C PRO A 1050 16.93 -32.34 1.80
N GLY A 1051 16.11 -31.37 1.39
CA GLY A 1051 14.91 -31.58 0.55
C GLY A 1051 13.70 -32.18 1.29
N VAL A 1052 13.78 -32.39 2.60
CA VAL A 1052 12.66 -32.87 3.42
C VAL A 1052 12.15 -31.74 4.31
N GLU A 1053 10.98 -31.18 3.98
CA GLU A 1053 10.34 -30.14 4.78
C GLU A 1053 9.84 -30.68 6.13
N ARG A 1054 10.07 -29.92 7.21
CA ARG A 1054 9.57 -30.25 8.55
C ARG A 1054 9.29 -28.99 9.36
N ILE A 1055 8.25 -29.05 10.19
CA ILE A 1055 8.03 -28.06 11.25
C ILE A 1055 8.97 -28.43 12.40
N LEU A 1056 9.90 -27.53 12.74
CA LEU A 1056 10.83 -27.70 13.86
C LEU A 1056 10.14 -27.33 15.18
N ALA A 1057 9.37 -26.25 15.20
CA ALA A 1057 8.54 -25.86 16.34
C ALA A 1057 7.20 -25.28 15.85
N PRO A 1058 6.05 -25.83 16.26
CA PRO A 1058 4.73 -25.25 15.97
C PRO A 1058 4.53 -23.91 16.68
N ALA A 1059 3.71 -23.02 16.12
CA ALA A 1059 3.38 -21.72 16.68
C ALA A 1059 3.04 -21.77 18.18
N GLY A 1060 3.69 -20.91 18.95
CA GLY A 1060 3.56 -20.80 20.41
C GLY A 1060 4.17 -21.96 21.19
N GLN A 1061 4.94 -22.85 20.57
CA GLN A 1061 5.61 -23.97 21.22
C GLN A 1061 7.14 -23.85 21.14
N SER A 1062 7.79 -24.41 22.15
CA SER A 1062 9.23 -24.69 22.15
C SER A 1062 9.45 -26.18 21.94
N VAL A 1063 10.30 -26.53 20.97
CA VAL A 1063 10.67 -27.91 20.68
C VAL A 1063 12.19 -28.04 20.67
N THR A 1064 12.71 -29.02 21.41
CA THR A 1064 14.15 -29.31 21.48
C THR A 1064 14.48 -30.53 20.60
N ILE A 1065 15.43 -30.36 19.68
CA ILE A 1065 15.97 -31.40 18.79
C ILE A 1065 17.49 -31.40 18.96
N ASP A 1066 18.08 -32.55 19.30
CA ASP A 1066 19.53 -32.75 19.44
C ASP A 1066 20.25 -31.61 20.19
N LYS A 1067 19.65 -31.21 21.34
CA LYS A 1067 20.10 -30.15 22.27
C LYS A 1067 19.89 -28.69 21.82
N VAL A 1068 19.28 -28.48 20.66
CA VAL A 1068 18.88 -27.15 20.18
C VAL A 1068 17.38 -26.98 20.34
N THR A 1069 16.99 -25.90 21.00
CA THR A 1069 15.60 -25.53 21.24
C THR A 1069 15.16 -24.48 20.25
N TYR A 1070 14.10 -24.78 19.52
CA TYR A 1070 13.42 -23.88 18.60
C TYR A 1070 12.17 -23.38 19.31
N THR A 1071 12.10 -22.09 19.60
CA THR A 1071 10.91 -21.50 20.21
C THR A 1071 10.19 -20.66 19.17
N ALA A 1072 9.08 -21.19 18.67
CA ALA A 1072 8.23 -20.53 17.71
C ALA A 1072 7.39 -19.46 18.40
N LYS A 1073 7.22 -18.32 17.73
CA LYS A 1073 6.37 -17.25 18.26
C LYS A 1073 4.89 -17.66 18.27
N SER A 1074 4.08 -16.92 19.02
CA SER A 1074 2.66 -17.26 19.28
C SER A 1074 1.81 -17.61 18.05
N ASN A 1075 2.15 -17.11 16.86
CA ASN A 1075 1.35 -17.26 15.64
C ASN A 1075 2.10 -17.77 14.39
N LYS A 1076 3.37 -18.17 14.48
CA LYS A 1076 4.14 -18.70 13.34
C LYS A 1076 5.05 -19.83 13.78
N ASP A 1077 5.11 -20.87 12.95
CA ASP A 1077 6.03 -21.99 13.13
C ASP A 1077 7.47 -21.61 12.78
N ILE A 1078 8.43 -22.29 13.41
CA ILE A 1078 9.80 -22.41 12.89
C ILE A 1078 9.85 -23.64 12.00
N GLN A 1079 10.23 -23.44 10.75
CA GLN A 1079 10.21 -24.49 9.72
C GLN A 1079 11.58 -24.69 9.11
N TRP A 1080 11.90 -25.94 8.83
CA TRP A 1080 12.98 -26.33 7.93
C TRP A 1080 12.35 -26.66 6.57
N ASP A 1081 12.74 -25.95 5.52
CA ASP A 1081 12.14 -26.08 4.17
C ASP A 1081 12.90 -27.05 3.24
N GLY A 1082 13.83 -27.84 3.80
CA GLY A 1082 14.72 -28.70 3.02
C GLY A 1082 16.09 -28.09 2.72
N GLU A 1083 16.27 -26.78 2.92
CA GLU A 1083 17.56 -26.09 2.72
C GLU A 1083 17.94 -25.18 3.89
N ARG A 1084 16.96 -24.59 4.57
CA ARG A 1084 17.18 -23.55 5.60
C ARG A 1084 16.14 -23.60 6.70
N ILE A 1085 16.48 -23.02 7.84
CA ILE A 1085 15.54 -22.75 8.94
C ILE A 1085 14.94 -21.36 8.76
N LYS A 1086 13.61 -21.26 8.76
CA LYS A 1086 12.85 -20.02 8.62
C LYS A 1086 12.41 -19.50 9.97
N LEU A 1087 12.94 -18.35 10.38
CA LEU A 1087 12.40 -17.55 11.49
C LEU A 1087 11.41 -16.54 10.91
N GLN A 1088 10.13 -16.89 10.93
CA GLN A 1088 9.10 -16.18 10.16
C GLN A 1088 8.59 -14.92 10.88
N GLY A 1089 9.25 -13.79 10.62
CA GLY A 1089 8.95 -12.46 11.16
C GLY A 1089 9.79 -12.14 12.39
N ALA A 1090 9.62 -10.93 12.93
CA ALA A 1090 10.35 -10.47 14.12
C ALA A 1090 10.19 -11.43 15.30
N SER A 1091 11.26 -11.56 16.07
CA SER A 1091 11.30 -12.31 17.32
C SER A 1091 10.50 -11.61 18.41
N GLU A 1092 9.74 -12.38 19.19
CA GLU A 1092 9.05 -11.87 20.38
C GLU A 1092 10.09 -11.72 21.49
N ILE A 1093 10.22 -10.51 22.04
CA ILE A 1093 11.13 -10.20 23.13
C ILE A 1093 10.30 -9.78 24.34
N ASP A 1094 10.56 -10.37 25.49
CA ASP A 1094 9.86 -10.03 26.73
C ASP A 1094 10.37 -8.73 27.37
N ASP A 1095 9.70 -8.27 28.43
CA ASP A 1095 10.04 -7.03 29.15
C ASP A 1095 11.45 -7.04 29.76
N SER A 1096 12.10 -8.20 29.87
CA SER A 1096 13.48 -8.33 30.35
C SER A 1096 14.52 -8.24 29.23
N GLY A 1097 14.08 -8.13 27.98
CA GLY A 1097 14.95 -8.14 26.81
C GLY A 1097 15.27 -9.55 26.31
N MET A 1098 14.60 -10.60 26.81
CA MET A 1098 14.86 -11.98 26.43
C MET A 1098 14.02 -12.39 25.21
N PRO A 1099 14.61 -13.02 24.18
CA PRO A 1099 13.83 -13.56 23.08
C PRO A 1099 13.03 -14.79 23.55
N VAL A 1100 11.71 -14.68 23.49
CA VAL A 1100 10.74 -15.69 23.92
C VAL A 1100 9.95 -16.31 22.77
N GLY A 1101 10.12 -15.82 21.54
CA GLY A 1101 9.48 -16.36 20.33
C GLY A 1101 10.27 -16.05 19.07
N ASN A 1102 10.25 -16.96 18.08
CA ASN A 1102 11.10 -16.93 16.89
C ASN A 1102 12.60 -16.85 17.25
N VAL A 1103 13.07 -17.81 18.05
CA VAL A 1103 14.46 -17.89 18.50
C VAL A 1103 14.98 -19.33 18.40
N ILE A 1104 16.26 -19.46 18.03
CA ILE A 1104 17.02 -20.70 18.11
C ILE A 1104 17.94 -20.60 19.32
N SER A 1105 17.84 -21.54 20.24
CA SER A 1105 18.55 -21.52 21.52
C SER A 1105 19.31 -22.82 21.76
N PHE A 1106 20.55 -22.77 22.23
CA PHE A 1106 21.26 -23.95 22.71
C PHE A 1106 22.19 -23.58 23.86
N LYS A 1107 22.48 -24.56 24.72
CA LYS A 1107 23.36 -24.34 25.87
C LYS A 1107 24.79 -24.72 25.53
N VAL A 1108 25.75 -23.97 26.04
CA VAL A 1108 27.18 -24.29 25.98
C VAL A 1108 27.80 -24.21 27.36
N THR A 1109 28.75 -25.10 27.61
CA THR A 1109 29.52 -25.14 28.85
C THR A 1109 31.01 -24.87 28.64
N LYS A 1110 31.43 -24.79 27.38
CA LYS A 1110 32.82 -24.60 26.95
C LYS A 1110 32.93 -23.33 26.09
N PRO A 1111 34.10 -22.69 26.03
CA PRO A 1111 34.36 -21.64 25.04
C PRO A 1111 34.33 -22.21 23.63
N GLY A 1112 33.97 -21.39 22.65
CA GLY A 1112 33.88 -21.82 21.27
C GLY A 1112 33.33 -20.73 20.36
N THR A 1113 33.24 -21.04 19.07
CA THR A 1113 32.81 -20.11 18.04
C THR A 1113 31.47 -20.54 17.49
N VAL A 1114 30.49 -19.64 17.50
CA VAL A 1114 29.24 -19.83 16.75
C VAL A 1114 29.48 -19.34 15.34
N LYS A 1115 29.55 -20.27 14.38
CA LYS A 1115 29.55 -19.97 12.96
C LYS A 1115 28.13 -20.03 12.43
N TYR A 1116 27.77 -19.06 11.59
CA TYR A 1116 26.44 -19.01 11.02
C TYR A 1116 26.42 -18.37 9.64
N TYR A 1117 25.38 -18.69 8.90
CA TYR A 1117 25.01 -18.01 7.67
C TYR A 1117 23.52 -17.71 7.69
N ILE A 1118 23.18 -16.42 7.81
CA ILE A 1118 21.81 -15.93 7.95
C ILE A 1118 21.55 -14.91 6.85
N ARG A 1119 20.39 -14.99 6.19
CA ARG A 1119 19.94 -14.02 5.17
C ARG A 1119 18.60 -13.40 5.54
N SER A 1120 18.30 -12.27 4.91
CA SER A 1120 16.96 -11.67 4.94
C SER A 1120 15.90 -12.68 4.49
N GLY A 1121 14.73 -12.64 5.15
CA GLY A 1121 13.57 -13.48 4.82
C GLY A 1121 12.70 -12.95 3.68
N SER A 1122 12.86 -11.68 3.31
CA SER A 1122 12.11 -11.01 2.23
C SER A 1122 12.83 -11.15 0.89
N SER A 1123 12.11 -11.05 -0.24
CA SER A 1123 12.68 -10.93 -1.60
C SER A 1123 13.17 -9.51 -1.94
N GLY A 1124 12.88 -8.51 -1.10
CA GLY A 1124 13.31 -7.12 -1.28
C GLY A 1124 14.68 -6.78 -0.66
N ASP A 1125 15.17 -5.58 -0.93
CA ASP A 1125 16.52 -5.10 -0.57
C ASP A 1125 16.69 -4.63 0.89
N GLU A 1126 15.75 -4.98 1.77
CA GLU A 1126 15.81 -4.61 3.18
C GLU A 1126 16.78 -5.50 3.98
N GLN A 1127 17.78 -4.86 4.58
CA GLN A 1127 18.68 -5.46 5.57
C GLN A 1127 17.93 -5.73 6.89
N ARG A 1128 17.98 -6.98 7.39
CA ARG A 1128 17.26 -7.40 8.61
C ARG A 1128 18.22 -7.60 9.77
N GLU A 1129 17.92 -7.05 10.93
CA GLU A 1129 18.79 -7.18 12.10
C GLU A 1129 18.83 -8.62 12.63
N VAL A 1130 20.02 -9.10 12.97
CA VAL A 1130 20.29 -10.38 13.62
C VAL A 1130 21.06 -10.13 14.92
N LYS A 1131 20.63 -10.79 16.00
CA LYS A 1131 21.30 -10.75 17.29
C LYS A 1131 21.68 -12.15 17.77
N ILE A 1132 22.83 -12.23 18.44
CA ILE A 1132 23.24 -13.39 19.21
C ILE A 1132 23.51 -12.94 20.64
N ASP A 1133 22.70 -13.45 21.56
CA ASP A 1133 22.76 -13.13 22.98
C ASP A 1133 23.16 -14.35 23.79
N LEU A 1134 23.91 -14.11 24.85
CA LEU A 1134 24.21 -15.08 25.90
C LEU A 1134 23.33 -14.80 27.11
N VAL A 1135 22.65 -15.82 27.60
CA VAL A 1135 21.84 -15.75 28.83
C VAL A 1135 22.51 -16.58 29.91
N LYS A 1136 23.03 -15.90 30.93
CA LYS A 1136 23.62 -16.47 32.14
C LYS A 1136 22.57 -16.57 33.25
N ASN A 1137 22.64 -17.64 34.03
CA ASN A 1137 21.80 -17.85 35.23
C ASN A 1137 20.28 -17.68 35.00
N GLY A 1138 19.83 -17.82 33.74
CA GLY A 1138 18.43 -17.68 33.34
C GLY A 1138 17.88 -16.25 33.27
N SER A 1139 18.69 -15.20 33.47
CA SER A 1139 18.18 -13.82 33.43
C SER A 1139 19.21 -12.73 33.08
N GLU A 1140 20.51 -13.02 33.11
CA GLU A 1140 21.55 -12.05 32.77
C GLU A 1140 21.88 -12.16 31.27
N ILE A 1141 21.54 -11.12 30.51
CA ILE A 1141 21.68 -11.10 29.05
C ILE A 1141 22.94 -10.32 28.67
N THR A 1142 23.80 -10.94 27.87
CA THR A 1142 24.96 -10.29 27.23
C THR A 1142 24.84 -10.43 25.72
N ASN A 1143 24.66 -9.32 25.02
CA ASN A 1143 24.71 -9.31 23.56
C ASN A 1143 26.17 -9.48 23.11
N ILE A 1144 26.43 -10.53 22.33
CA ILE A 1144 27.77 -10.81 21.78
C ILE A 1144 27.84 -10.54 20.28
N TYR A 1145 26.69 -10.36 19.62
CA TYR A 1145 26.63 -9.95 18.24
C TYR A 1145 25.34 -9.16 17.94
N LYS A 1146 25.49 -8.08 17.17
CA LYS A 1146 24.41 -7.31 16.55
C LYS A 1146 24.87 -6.93 15.14
N GLY A 1147 24.15 -7.36 14.12
CA GLY A 1147 24.46 -7.02 12.73
C GLY A 1147 23.25 -7.20 11.82
N PHE A 1148 23.47 -7.09 10.51
CA PHE A 1148 22.40 -7.18 9.52
C PHE A 1148 22.59 -8.39 8.60
N ALA A 1149 21.49 -9.10 8.31
CA ALA A 1149 21.45 -10.19 7.36
C ALA A 1149 21.43 -9.64 5.92
N PRO A 1150 22.30 -10.14 5.02
CA PRO A 1150 22.35 -9.72 3.61
C PRO A 1150 21.07 -10.06 2.83
N THR A 1151 20.80 -9.28 1.78
CA THR A 1151 19.63 -9.39 0.90
C THR A 1151 19.73 -10.57 -0.08
N PRO A 1152 18.60 -11.05 -0.64
CA PRO A 1152 18.53 -12.33 -1.36
C PRO A 1152 19.31 -12.44 -2.67
N GLY A 1153 19.74 -11.31 -3.26
CA GLY A 1153 20.47 -11.26 -4.53
C GLY A 1153 21.91 -11.78 -4.47
N TYR A 1154 22.52 -11.85 -3.28
CA TYR A 1154 23.86 -12.40 -3.10
C TYR A 1154 23.80 -13.93 -2.88
N LYS A 1155 24.09 -14.72 -3.92
CA LYS A 1155 24.17 -16.19 -3.79
C LYS A 1155 25.45 -16.69 -3.13
N GLU A 1156 26.49 -15.88 -3.05
CA GLU A 1156 27.75 -16.20 -2.38
C GLU A 1156 27.95 -15.25 -1.20
N GLY A 1157 27.50 -15.66 -0.01
CA GLY A 1157 27.76 -14.92 1.23
C GLY A 1157 28.74 -15.69 2.11
N SER A 1158 29.67 -14.96 2.71
CA SER A 1158 30.69 -15.45 3.65
C SER A 1158 30.07 -15.94 4.96
N GLU A 1159 30.52 -17.08 5.47
CA GLU A 1159 30.28 -17.52 6.85
C GLU A 1159 30.66 -16.40 7.83
N SER A 1160 29.76 -16.08 8.76
CA SER A 1160 30.06 -15.18 9.88
C SER A 1160 30.33 -15.99 11.13
N SER A 1161 31.13 -15.44 12.06
CA SER A 1161 31.50 -16.12 13.30
C SER A 1161 31.48 -15.16 14.48
N VAL A 1162 30.95 -15.60 15.61
CA VAL A 1162 31.06 -14.90 16.89
C VAL A 1162 31.69 -15.81 17.94
N GLU A 1163 32.63 -15.28 18.71
CA GLU A 1163 33.34 -16.04 19.75
C GLU A 1163 32.65 -15.96 21.11
N ILE A 1164 32.51 -17.13 21.73
CA ILE A 1164 32.16 -17.32 23.14
C ILE A 1164 33.46 -17.60 23.88
N THR A 1165 33.97 -16.58 24.59
CA THR A 1165 35.24 -16.64 25.31
C THR A 1165 35.06 -17.27 26.70
N PRO A 1166 36.15 -17.67 27.37
CA PRO A 1166 36.09 -18.09 28.77
C PRO A 1166 35.42 -17.07 29.70
N ASP A 1167 35.63 -15.77 29.46
CA ASP A 1167 35.02 -14.68 30.23
C ASP A 1167 33.49 -14.68 30.12
N HIS A 1168 32.97 -15.02 28.95
CA HIS A 1168 31.53 -15.20 28.74
C HIS A 1168 30.95 -16.38 29.54
N LEU A 1169 31.78 -17.24 30.14
CA LEU A 1169 31.35 -18.39 30.94
C LEU A 1169 31.69 -18.24 32.43
N THR A 1170 32.46 -17.21 32.80
CA THR A 1170 32.81 -16.93 34.21
C THR A 1170 31.58 -16.68 35.07
N ASN A 1171 31.62 -17.17 36.33
CA ASN A 1171 30.55 -17.05 37.35
C ASN A 1171 29.23 -17.73 36.99
N THR A 1172 29.24 -18.76 36.15
CA THR A 1172 28.03 -19.53 35.79
C THR A 1172 28.09 -20.93 36.40
N ASP A 1173 27.06 -21.27 37.18
CA ASP A 1173 27.04 -22.55 37.92
C ASP A 1173 26.47 -23.72 37.07
N GLN A 1174 25.90 -23.48 35.86
CA GLN A 1174 25.04 -24.46 35.16
C GLN A 1174 25.03 -24.50 33.61
N SER A 1175 25.87 -23.75 32.88
CA SER A 1175 25.85 -23.50 31.40
C SER A 1175 25.27 -22.13 31.00
N VAL A 1176 25.63 -21.65 29.82
CA VAL A 1176 25.14 -20.41 29.22
C VAL A 1176 24.25 -20.73 28.02
N THR A 1177 23.09 -20.09 27.93
CA THR A 1177 22.20 -20.25 26.77
C THR A 1177 22.58 -19.25 25.69
N VAL A 1178 22.89 -19.75 24.50
CA VAL A 1178 23.09 -18.95 23.28
C VAL A 1178 21.73 -18.80 22.60
N ASN A 1179 21.29 -17.57 22.36
CA ASN A 1179 20.05 -17.25 21.66
C ASN A 1179 20.35 -16.54 20.34
N ILE A 1180 19.84 -17.06 19.24
CA ILE A 1180 19.97 -16.50 17.88
C ILE A 1180 18.58 -16.11 17.40
N TYR A 1181 18.38 -14.82 17.12
CA TYR A 1181 17.07 -14.27 16.83
C TYR A 1181 17.16 -12.99 15.98
N ALA A 1182 16.02 -12.53 15.47
CA ALA A 1182 15.92 -11.36 14.60
C ALA A 1182 14.83 -10.39 15.13
N PRO A 1183 15.21 -9.28 15.79
CA PRO A 1183 14.24 -8.41 16.47
C PRO A 1183 13.37 -7.60 15.50
N THR A 1184 13.80 -7.39 14.26
CA THR A 1184 13.15 -6.47 13.32
C THR A 1184 12.23 -7.16 12.32
N ASN A 1185 12.63 -8.29 11.75
CA ASN A 1185 11.77 -9.06 10.83
C ASN A 1185 12.31 -10.47 10.54
N SER A 1186 11.71 -11.17 9.58
CA SER A 1186 12.05 -12.53 9.19
C SER A 1186 13.48 -12.69 8.70
N VAL A 1187 14.11 -13.80 9.10
CA VAL A 1187 15.43 -14.22 8.62
C VAL A 1187 15.46 -15.73 8.33
N ASN A 1188 16.37 -16.11 7.45
CA ASN A 1188 16.61 -17.47 7.01
C ASN A 1188 18.00 -17.92 7.46
N VAL A 1189 18.09 -18.99 8.25
CA VAL A 1189 19.35 -19.57 8.72
C VAL A 1189 19.71 -20.75 7.81
N TYR A 1190 20.78 -20.59 7.03
CA TYR A 1190 21.28 -21.59 6.07
C TYR A 1190 22.42 -22.43 6.63
N TYR A 1191 23.21 -21.85 7.54
CA TYR A 1191 24.29 -22.54 8.24
C TYR A 1191 24.28 -22.13 9.70
N LEU A 1192 24.49 -23.10 10.59
CA LEU A 1192 24.67 -22.86 12.00
C LEU A 1192 25.49 -23.99 12.59
N GLU A 1193 26.66 -23.66 13.12
CA GLU A 1193 27.59 -24.59 13.73
C GLU A 1193 28.17 -23.96 14.99
N TYR A 1194 28.33 -24.76 16.03
CA TYR A 1194 29.12 -24.39 17.18
C TYR A 1194 30.43 -25.18 17.16
N ILE A 1195 31.56 -24.47 17.07
CA ILE A 1195 32.90 -25.04 17.05
C ILE A 1195 33.52 -24.87 18.43
N LEU A 1196 33.91 -25.98 19.05
CA LEU A 1196 34.60 -25.92 20.33
C LEU A 1196 35.97 -25.25 20.17
N ALA A 1197 36.30 -24.30 21.05
CA ALA A 1197 37.67 -23.77 21.12
C ALA A 1197 38.58 -24.93 21.57
N GLN A 1198 39.60 -25.25 20.77
CA GLN A 1198 40.58 -26.29 21.09
C GLN A 1198 41.62 -25.82 22.09
#